data_AF-A0A559J0Q2-F1
#
_entry.id   AF-A0A559J0Q2-F1
#
_cell.length_a   1.000
_cell.length_b   1.000
_cell.length_c   1.000
_cell.angle_alpha   90.00
_cell.angle_beta   90.00
_cell.angle_gamma   90.00
#
_symmetry.space_group_name_H-M   'P 1'
#
loop_
_entity.id
_entity.type
_entity.pdbx_description
1 polymer ?
#
loop_
_entity_poly.entity_id
_entity_poly.type
_entity_poly.pdbx_seq_one_letter_code
_entity_poly.pdbx_strand_id
1 'polypeptide(L)'
;MHHMREEFTDHADTWYRPHEQKAAQYFASLHAQIKEKTYVASLIDDFHLWKKNHIHHYSLLSLLSRGKRKPDSKDYHRYIQWLNHMGKLDDYLDRSISYIYMRDLGKALHSPDTQVSIQRLVTNIKDHLIRTTSSSDHNQSEFMSIAGVYRWGQKENVEHAVIWVLDKIKAVSAHIPKEMNAEHAIRKLIKIILGVILHVLDEMDDTTPPVERARSLDEAIRLGYCYGLTYPFIDDLLDSDALNGYEKEQYSNMIRTAIMSGTVPELGEWTGNNADIIPFIHAELREAFEYIKNHQRSETLNTFFEQSYVFFHSQDIDRVKVLTNTSYTNEDLYVPIILKSASSRLIVRSVLSAAIDDGFDNRTFYYGIYNQLADDFADMFDDMKEGAVTPYTYYLTYRNQRPDLINPFEMYWAVISNLIHNVYQSDAKTREVILDRAINGLKRCKERVGLEKYNEIMDIFASGMPELNQLIQHMVRKADDVDFFDKLVRDQMVTTLRNNRTEKDHFFNTIKSVRNQINTLLHIPKHNGIPEMKESIIDAANYSLESGGKRLRPIMAWVMGVNEYGLPSTAIMPLLRSLEYMHTASLIFDDLPSQDNASTRRGRPTLHHMHNSAIAELTGLFLNQKAMGEQASLNDFDAKAVLTLIQYSSERAADMCAGQAMDLQSKGKALTLEQLNTICFYKTGIAFEASLVMPAILAQAQETEISTLKKFAYHAGIAFQIKDDLLDLEGEQHLLGKPVGQDAHNNTSTFVTILGKEGARKEMWEHFCLATEALKDMPRNTTFLKHLLNYMIHRES
;
A
#
# COMPACT_ATOMS: atom_id res chain seq x y z
N MET A 1 7.66 -41.99 11.64
CA MET A 1 8.33 -41.31 10.51
C MET A 1 8.19 -42.07 9.20
N HIS A 2 8.44 -43.38 9.12
CA HIS A 2 8.29 -44.14 7.86
C HIS A 2 6.83 -44.31 7.40
N HIS A 3 5.91 -44.63 8.32
CA HIS A 3 4.48 -44.82 8.04
C HIS A 3 3.77 -43.51 7.64
N MET A 4 4.18 -42.39 8.26
CA MET A 4 3.69 -41.04 7.95
C MET A 4 4.17 -40.59 6.56
N ARG A 5 5.42 -40.90 6.18
CA ARG A 5 5.94 -40.61 4.83
C ARG A 5 5.20 -41.38 3.74
N GLU A 6 4.80 -42.63 3.99
CA GLU A 6 4.05 -43.46 3.03
C GLU A 6 2.61 -42.95 2.81
N GLU A 7 1.88 -42.59 3.87
CA GLU A 7 0.55 -41.95 3.76
C GLU A 7 0.60 -40.58 3.07
N PHE A 8 1.66 -39.79 3.32
CA PHE A 8 1.85 -38.52 2.62
C PHE A 8 2.08 -38.72 1.12
N THR A 9 2.93 -39.67 0.71
CA THR A 9 3.14 -39.95 -0.73
C THR A 9 1.87 -40.45 -1.43
N ASP A 10 1.04 -41.26 -0.77
CA ASP A 10 -0.20 -41.79 -1.35
C ASP A 10 -1.26 -40.68 -1.54
N HIS A 11 -1.39 -39.75 -0.58
CA HIS A 11 -2.26 -38.58 -0.72
C HIS A 11 -1.77 -37.55 -1.74
N ALA A 12 -0.46 -37.31 -1.81
CA ALA A 12 0.15 -36.44 -2.83
C ALA A 12 -0.17 -36.91 -4.25
N ASP A 13 0.01 -38.21 -4.52
CA ASP A 13 -0.31 -38.82 -5.81
C ASP A 13 -1.82 -38.83 -6.07
N THR A 14 -2.64 -39.03 -5.03
CA THR A 14 -4.11 -39.02 -5.14
C THR A 14 -4.65 -37.63 -5.50
N TRP A 15 -4.07 -36.55 -4.96
CA TRP A 15 -4.49 -35.18 -5.27
C TRP A 15 -3.91 -34.68 -6.59
N TYR A 16 -2.61 -34.85 -6.85
CA TYR A 16 -1.99 -34.22 -8.01
C TYR A 16 -2.33 -34.91 -9.33
N ARG A 17 -2.32 -36.25 -9.36
CA ARG A 17 -2.42 -37.04 -10.59
C ARG A 17 -3.73 -36.84 -11.38
N PRO A 18 -4.92 -36.71 -10.75
CA PRO A 18 -6.14 -36.40 -11.49
C PRO A 18 -6.10 -35.04 -12.17
N HIS A 19 -5.54 -34.02 -11.51
CA HIS A 19 -5.40 -32.68 -12.09
C HIS A 19 -4.35 -32.67 -13.21
N GLU A 20 -3.22 -33.35 -13.00
CA GLU A 20 -2.20 -33.55 -14.04
C GLU A 20 -2.78 -34.22 -15.29
N GLN A 21 -3.58 -35.28 -15.12
CA GLN A 21 -4.27 -35.93 -16.23
C GLN A 21 -5.24 -35.00 -16.94
N LYS A 22 -6.02 -34.20 -16.21
CA LYS A 22 -6.93 -33.19 -16.78
C LYS A 22 -6.16 -32.12 -17.56
N ALA A 23 -5.05 -31.63 -17.02
CA ALA A 23 -4.20 -30.65 -17.69
C ALA A 23 -3.51 -31.23 -18.93
N ALA A 24 -3.04 -32.48 -18.87
CA ALA A 24 -2.46 -33.19 -20.01
C ALA A 24 -3.51 -33.44 -21.12
N GLN A 25 -4.75 -33.79 -20.77
CA GLN A 25 -5.85 -33.92 -21.73
C GLN A 25 -6.18 -32.58 -22.40
N TYR A 26 -6.22 -31.50 -21.61
CA TYR A 26 -6.45 -30.16 -22.15
C TYR A 26 -5.31 -29.75 -23.10
N PHE A 27 -4.07 -29.92 -22.68
CA PHE A 27 -2.89 -29.68 -23.50
C PHE A 27 -2.91 -30.50 -24.80
N ALA A 28 -3.26 -31.80 -24.73
CA ALA A 28 -3.37 -32.66 -25.91
C ALA A 28 -4.44 -32.17 -26.89
N SER A 29 -5.60 -31.69 -26.38
CA SER A 29 -6.64 -31.07 -27.21
C SER A 29 -6.16 -29.81 -27.92
N LEU A 30 -5.45 -28.92 -27.22
CA LEU A 30 -4.85 -27.73 -27.81
C LEU A 30 -3.77 -28.08 -28.85
N HIS A 31 -2.92 -29.06 -28.54
CA HIS A 31 -1.89 -29.53 -29.44
C HIS A 31 -2.49 -30.12 -30.73
N ALA A 32 -3.59 -30.88 -30.63
CA ALA A 32 -4.32 -31.35 -31.81
C ALA A 32 -4.83 -30.18 -32.67
N GLN A 33 -5.43 -29.15 -32.05
CA GLN A 33 -5.87 -27.95 -32.75
C GLN A 33 -4.73 -27.22 -33.46
N ILE A 34 -3.55 -27.14 -32.84
CA ILE A 34 -2.36 -26.52 -33.44
C ILE A 34 -1.87 -27.33 -34.64
N LYS A 35 -1.79 -28.66 -34.50
CA LYS A 35 -1.33 -29.56 -35.56
C LYS A 35 -2.26 -29.53 -36.77
N GLU A 36 -3.57 -29.48 -36.54
CA GLU A 36 -4.60 -29.41 -37.59
C GLU A 36 -4.88 -27.98 -38.06
N LYS A 37 -4.30 -26.96 -37.39
CA LYS A 37 -4.52 -25.52 -37.64
C LYS A 37 -6.00 -25.10 -37.60
N THR A 38 -6.84 -25.83 -36.88
CA THR A 38 -8.29 -25.58 -36.82
C THR A 38 -8.63 -24.24 -36.15
N TYR A 39 -7.80 -23.79 -35.21
CA TYR A 39 -7.94 -22.48 -34.55
C TYR A 39 -7.76 -21.30 -35.50
N VAL A 40 -7.03 -21.45 -36.61
CA VAL A 40 -6.68 -20.35 -37.52
C VAL A 40 -7.92 -19.81 -38.24
N ALA A 41 -8.73 -20.70 -38.82
CA ALA A 41 -9.93 -20.32 -39.56
C ALA A 41 -10.96 -19.64 -38.64
N SER A 42 -11.22 -20.25 -37.48
CA SER A 42 -12.17 -19.71 -36.50
C SER A 42 -11.77 -18.31 -36.00
N LEU A 43 -10.48 -18.10 -35.71
CA LEU A 43 -10.00 -16.78 -35.28
C LEU A 43 -10.03 -15.73 -36.39
N ILE A 44 -9.81 -16.10 -37.65
CA ILE A 44 -9.97 -15.17 -38.78
C ILE A 44 -11.41 -14.65 -38.82
N ASP A 45 -12.40 -15.54 -38.69
CA ASP A 45 -13.82 -15.17 -38.63
C ASP A 45 -14.12 -14.27 -37.42
N ASP A 46 -13.59 -14.62 -36.24
CA ASP A 46 -13.74 -13.81 -35.04
C ASP A 46 -13.13 -12.41 -35.18
N PHE A 47 -11.94 -12.29 -35.76
CA PHE A 47 -11.32 -11.00 -36.05
C PHE A 47 -12.12 -10.21 -37.09
N HIS A 48 -12.74 -10.86 -38.07
CA HIS A 48 -13.63 -10.18 -39.01
C HIS A 48 -14.89 -9.63 -38.33
N LEU A 49 -15.46 -10.37 -37.38
CA LEU A 49 -16.58 -9.89 -36.56
C LEU A 49 -16.14 -8.74 -35.65
N TRP A 50 -15.01 -8.88 -34.96
CA TRP A 50 -14.46 -7.90 -34.02
C TRP A 50 -13.99 -6.60 -34.69
N LYS A 51 -13.38 -6.69 -35.88
CA LYS A 51 -12.88 -5.56 -36.67
C LYS A 51 -13.97 -4.52 -36.99
N LYS A 52 -15.23 -4.94 -37.15
CA LYS A 52 -16.36 -4.05 -37.46
C LYS A 52 -16.56 -2.96 -36.39
N ASN A 53 -16.22 -3.25 -35.14
CA ASN A 53 -16.40 -2.33 -34.02
C ASN A 53 -15.16 -1.47 -33.72
N HIS A 54 -13.98 -1.84 -34.22
CA HIS A 54 -12.69 -1.27 -33.79
C HIS A 54 -11.90 -0.51 -34.87
N ILE A 55 -12.38 -0.54 -36.12
CA ILE A 55 -11.82 0.27 -37.21
C ILE A 55 -12.88 1.24 -37.73
N HIS A 56 -12.83 2.48 -37.26
CA HIS A 56 -13.66 3.54 -37.79
C HIS A 56 -13.08 4.08 -39.10
N HIS A 57 -13.88 4.07 -40.17
CA HIS A 57 -13.56 4.84 -41.38
C HIS A 57 -13.93 6.30 -41.12
N TYR A 58 -12.92 7.13 -40.85
CA TYR A 58 -13.12 8.58 -40.73
C TYR A 58 -13.69 9.13 -42.05
N SER A 59 -14.89 9.72 -42.00
CA SER A 59 -15.45 10.46 -43.14
C SER A 59 -14.70 11.79 -43.29
N LEU A 60 -14.59 12.30 -44.52
CA LEU A 60 -13.91 13.58 -44.85
C LEU A 60 -14.40 14.79 -44.01
N LEU A 61 -15.53 14.68 -43.31
CA LEU A 61 -16.07 15.71 -42.41
C LEU A 61 -15.38 15.75 -41.02
N SER A 62 -14.65 14.71 -40.60
CA SER A 62 -13.92 14.73 -39.32
C SER A 62 -12.62 15.55 -39.37
N LEU A 63 -12.13 15.90 -40.57
CA LEU A 63 -10.99 16.80 -40.78
C LEU A 63 -11.29 18.26 -40.36
N LEU A 64 -12.57 18.60 -40.19
CA LEU A 64 -13.03 19.92 -39.75
C LEU A 64 -13.28 20.01 -38.24
N SER A 65 -13.25 18.88 -37.50
CA SER A 65 -13.25 18.93 -36.05
C SER A 65 -11.81 19.14 -35.56
N ARG A 66 -11.52 20.30 -34.98
CA ARG A 66 -10.33 20.50 -34.14
C ARG A 66 -10.47 19.68 -32.86
N GLY A 67 -10.51 18.36 -32.96
CA GLY A 67 -10.46 17.46 -31.82
C GLY A 67 -9.08 17.59 -31.16
N LYS A 68 -9.04 17.90 -29.86
CA LYS A 68 -7.80 17.92 -29.09
C LYS A 68 -7.09 16.56 -29.24
N ARG A 69 -5.80 16.60 -29.59
CA ARG A 69 -4.91 15.43 -29.74
C ARG A 69 -5.05 14.52 -28.51
N LYS A 70 -5.14 13.18 -28.68
CA LYS A 70 -5.21 12.19 -27.58
C LYS A 70 -4.09 12.52 -26.58
N PRO A 71 -4.40 12.91 -25.33
CA PRO A 71 -3.40 13.21 -24.33
C PRO A 71 -2.65 11.94 -23.91
N ASP A 72 -1.43 12.10 -23.41
CA ASP A 72 -0.66 10.98 -22.84
C ASP A 72 -1.47 10.37 -21.68
N SER A 73 -1.61 9.04 -21.65
CA SER A 73 -2.30 8.33 -20.56
C SER A 73 -1.62 8.51 -19.21
N LYS A 74 -0.37 8.99 -19.18
CA LYS A 74 0.32 9.42 -17.96
C LYS A 74 -0.31 10.66 -17.31
N ASP A 75 -0.97 11.52 -18.10
CA ASP A 75 -1.77 12.64 -17.58
C ASP A 75 -3.22 12.16 -17.35
N TYR A 76 -3.39 11.40 -16.26
CA TYR A 76 -4.62 10.73 -15.85
C TYR A 76 -5.87 11.60 -16.01
N HIS A 77 -5.82 12.83 -15.48
CA HIS A 77 -6.98 13.72 -15.43
C HIS A 77 -7.38 14.18 -16.82
N ARG A 78 -6.40 14.62 -17.62
CA ARG A 78 -6.68 15.02 -19.01
C ARG A 78 -7.13 13.84 -19.85
N TYR A 79 -6.63 12.64 -19.58
CA TYR A 79 -7.04 11.43 -20.28
C TYR A 79 -8.49 11.03 -19.98
N ILE A 80 -8.90 11.00 -18.71
CA ILE A 80 -10.29 10.73 -18.31
C ILE A 80 -11.24 11.83 -18.82
N GLN A 81 -10.87 13.11 -18.70
CA GLN A 81 -11.67 14.20 -19.24
C GLN A 81 -11.81 14.11 -20.77
N TRP A 82 -10.74 13.72 -21.46
CA TRP A 82 -10.76 13.50 -22.91
C TRP A 82 -11.68 12.33 -23.28
N LEU A 83 -11.58 11.19 -22.57
CA LEU A 83 -12.46 10.04 -22.78
C LEU A 83 -13.93 10.43 -22.56
N ASN A 84 -14.24 11.15 -21.48
CA ASN A 84 -15.59 11.62 -21.20
C ASN A 84 -16.10 12.59 -22.28
N HIS A 85 -15.27 13.55 -22.68
CA HIS A 85 -15.62 14.52 -23.72
C HIS A 85 -15.82 13.88 -25.10
N MET A 86 -15.08 12.81 -25.40
CA MET A 86 -15.24 12.03 -26.64
C MET A 86 -16.39 11.01 -26.57
N GLY A 87 -17.09 10.90 -25.43
CA GLY A 87 -18.15 9.90 -25.24
C GLY A 87 -17.64 8.45 -25.15
N LYS A 88 -16.35 8.25 -24.88
CA LYS A 88 -15.67 6.94 -24.87
C LYS A 88 -15.47 6.35 -23.48
N LEU A 89 -15.79 7.11 -22.42
CA LEU A 89 -15.52 6.70 -21.04
C LEU A 89 -16.35 5.49 -20.61
N ASP A 90 -17.62 5.42 -21.03
CA ASP A 90 -18.51 4.30 -20.69
C ASP A 90 -17.99 2.99 -21.25
N ASP A 91 -17.73 2.92 -22.56
CA ASP A 91 -17.20 1.72 -23.23
C ASP A 91 -15.83 1.31 -22.67
N TYR A 92 -14.99 2.30 -22.35
CA TYR A 92 -13.69 2.07 -21.73
C TYR A 92 -13.79 1.43 -20.35
N LEU A 93 -14.71 1.90 -19.50
CA LEU A 93 -14.96 1.34 -18.17
C LEU A 93 -15.66 -0.01 -18.27
N ASP A 94 -16.70 -0.14 -19.10
CA ASP A 94 -17.48 -1.36 -19.29
C ASP A 94 -16.59 -2.53 -19.70
N ARG A 95 -15.72 -2.33 -20.70
CA ARG A 95 -14.73 -3.35 -21.07
C ARG A 95 -13.82 -3.73 -19.91
N SER A 96 -13.33 -2.75 -19.19
CA SER A 96 -12.35 -2.97 -18.13
C SER A 96 -12.93 -3.77 -16.98
N ILE A 97 -14.17 -3.45 -16.62
CA ILE A 97 -14.92 -4.13 -15.58
C ILE A 97 -15.36 -5.52 -16.07
N SER A 98 -15.85 -5.64 -17.31
CA SER A 98 -16.17 -6.93 -17.93
C SER A 98 -14.97 -7.88 -17.89
N TYR A 99 -13.77 -7.38 -18.19
CA TYR A 99 -12.55 -8.17 -18.08
C TYR A 99 -12.25 -8.63 -16.65
N ILE A 100 -12.44 -7.77 -15.64
CA ILE A 100 -12.28 -8.15 -14.23
C ILE A 100 -13.30 -9.23 -13.84
N TYR A 101 -14.57 -9.08 -14.21
CA TYR A 101 -15.62 -10.06 -13.93
C TYR A 101 -15.34 -11.41 -14.59
N MET A 102 -14.88 -11.41 -15.85
CA MET A 102 -14.52 -12.63 -16.56
C MET A 102 -13.26 -13.28 -15.97
N ARG A 103 -12.20 -12.48 -15.72
CA ARG A 103 -10.87 -12.96 -15.33
C ARG A 103 -10.77 -13.37 -13.87
N ASP A 104 -11.26 -12.51 -12.98
CA ASP A 104 -11.06 -12.62 -11.53
C ASP A 104 -12.25 -13.30 -10.86
N LEU A 105 -13.48 -13.00 -11.33
CA LEU A 105 -14.71 -13.56 -10.78
C LEU A 105 -15.23 -14.75 -11.60
N GLY A 106 -14.56 -15.13 -12.70
CA GLY A 106 -14.92 -16.27 -13.55
C GLY A 106 -16.36 -16.22 -14.10
N LYS A 107 -17.00 -15.04 -14.12
CA LYS A 107 -18.42 -14.89 -14.48
C LYS A 107 -18.62 -14.98 -15.99
N ALA A 108 -19.77 -15.51 -16.39
CA ALA A 108 -20.23 -15.44 -17.77
C ALA A 108 -20.78 -14.03 -18.06
N LEU A 109 -20.23 -13.35 -19.06
CA LEU A 109 -20.58 -11.96 -19.38
C LEU A 109 -21.97 -11.82 -20.05
N HIS A 110 -22.53 -12.91 -20.55
CA HIS A 110 -23.89 -12.94 -21.09
C HIS A 110 -24.97 -13.12 -20.01
N SER A 111 -24.59 -13.42 -18.76
CA SER A 111 -25.57 -13.56 -17.67
C SER A 111 -26.20 -12.20 -17.35
N PRO A 112 -27.54 -12.11 -17.25
CA PRO A 112 -28.23 -10.86 -16.90
C PRO A 112 -27.73 -10.24 -15.60
N ASP A 113 -27.48 -11.07 -14.57
CA ASP A 113 -27.00 -10.59 -13.27
C ASP A 113 -25.61 -9.97 -13.39
N THR A 114 -24.71 -10.63 -14.11
CA THR A 114 -23.36 -10.11 -14.39
C THR A 114 -23.42 -8.77 -15.13
N GLN A 115 -24.31 -8.62 -16.12
CA GLN A 115 -24.46 -7.37 -16.88
C GLN A 115 -24.97 -6.22 -16.00
N VAL A 116 -25.94 -6.49 -15.12
CA VAL A 116 -26.44 -5.50 -14.16
C VAL A 116 -25.33 -5.07 -13.20
N SER A 117 -24.56 -6.00 -12.66
CA SER A 117 -23.43 -5.69 -11.77
C SER A 117 -22.35 -4.86 -12.45
N ILE A 118 -21.95 -5.23 -13.67
CA ILE A 118 -20.98 -4.47 -14.47
C ILE A 118 -21.47 -3.03 -14.67
N GLN A 119 -22.71 -2.83 -15.13
CA GLN A 119 -23.26 -1.50 -15.39
C GLN A 119 -23.36 -0.63 -14.13
N ARG A 120 -23.73 -1.23 -12.99
CA ARG A 120 -23.74 -0.54 -11.71
C ARG A 120 -22.34 -0.04 -11.34
N LEU A 121 -21.33 -0.91 -11.47
CA LEU A 121 -19.95 -0.55 -11.16
C LEU A 121 -19.37 0.49 -12.13
N VAL A 122 -19.68 0.38 -13.44
CA VAL A 122 -19.31 1.39 -14.45
C VAL A 122 -19.83 2.75 -14.04
N THR A 123 -21.13 2.84 -13.69
CA THR A 123 -21.79 4.08 -13.31
C THR A 123 -21.14 4.69 -12.06
N ASN A 124 -20.93 3.88 -11.02
CA ASN A 124 -20.30 4.33 -9.77
C ASN A 124 -18.88 4.85 -9.98
N ILE A 125 -18.07 4.12 -10.75
CA ILE A 125 -16.68 4.54 -11.06
C ILE A 125 -16.71 5.82 -11.89
N LYS A 126 -17.56 5.90 -12.92
CA LYS A 126 -17.68 7.08 -13.78
C LYS A 126 -18.04 8.34 -12.99
N ASP A 127 -19.06 8.28 -12.14
CA ASP A 127 -19.50 9.43 -11.35
C ASP A 127 -18.38 9.94 -10.44
N HIS A 128 -17.62 9.02 -9.85
CA HIS A 128 -16.47 9.38 -9.01
C HIS A 128 -15.32 10.00 -9.83
N LEU A 129 -14.98 9.41 -10.98
CA LEU A 129 -13.95 9.91 -11.89
C LEU A 129 -14.27 11.32 -12.41
N ILE A 130 -15.54 11.60 -12.70
CA ILE A 130 -15.97 12.92 -13.17
C ILE A 130 -15.90 13.94 -12.02
N ARG A 131 -16.35 13.58 -10.81
CA ARG A 131 -16.27 14.47 -9.64
C ARG A 131 -14.82 14.87 -9.33
N THR A 132 -13.94 13.88 -9.25
CA THR A 132 -12.50 14.08 -8.93
C THR A 132 -11.74 14.89 -10.00
N THR A 133 -12.13 14.77 -11.27
CA THR A 133 -11.48 15.54 -12.36
C THR A 133 -12.03 16.95 -12.54
N SER A 134 -13.14 17.29 -11.86
CA SER A 134 -13.79 18.61 -11.97
C SER A 134 -13.35 19.62 -10.89
N SER A 135 -12.82 19.16 -9.76
CA SER A 135 -12.19 20.02 -8.76
C SER A 135 -10.79 20.42 -9.22
N SER A 136 -10.52 21.73 -9.32
CA SER A 136 -9.22 22.31 -9.71
C SER A 136 -8.10 22.13 -8.68
N ASP A 137 -8.25 21.15 -7.79
CA ASP A 137 -7.45 21.04 -6.58
C ASP A 137 -6.34 19.98 -6.76
N HIS A 138 -5.11 20.37 -6.47
CA HIS A 138 -3.91 19.54 -6.66
C HIS A 138 -3.83 18.33 -5.70
N ASN A 139 -4.84 18.10 -4.86
CA ASN A 139 -4.94 16.97 -3.94
C ASN A 139 -5.46 15.71 -4.64
N GLN A 140 -4.65 15.20 -5.57
CA GLN A 140 -4.87 13.97 -6.29
C GLN A 140 -4.75 12.76 -5.35
N SER A 141 -5.71 11.81 -5.42
CA SER A 141 -5.67 10.46 -4.81
C SER A 141 -6.43 10.22 -3.49
N GLU A 142 -7.62 10.79 -3.28
CA GLU A 142 -8.41 10.50 -2.05
C GLU A 142 -8.87 9.04 -1.92
N PHE A 143 -9.22 8.37 -3.03
CA PHE A 143 -9.64 6.95 -3.01
C PHE A 143 -8.53 5.98 -2.56
N MET A 144 -7.25 6.37 -2.69
CA MET A 144 -6.10 5.55 -2.28
C MET A 144 -5.35 6.15 -1.08
N SER A 145 -5.91 7.18 -0.44
CA SER A 145 -5.34 7.73 0.79
C SER A 145 -5.76 6.89 1.99
N ILE A 146 -4.89 6.79 3.00
CA ILE A 146 -5.20 6.02 4.22
C ILE A 146 -6.44 6.59 4.92
N ALA A 147 -6.60 7.92 4.93
CA ALA A 147 -7.80 8.58 5.46
C ALA A 147 -9.06 8.18 4.67
N GLY A 148 -8.99 8.10 3.34
CA GLY A 148 -10.10 7.64 2.50
C GLY A 148 -10.51 6.20 2.79
N VAL A 149 -9.54 5.30 2.98
CA VAL A 149 -9.80 3.90 3.35
C VAL A 149 -10.44 3.81 4.73
N TYR A 150 -9.99 4.60 5.70
CA TYR A 150 -10.60 4.65 7.03
C TYR A 150 -12.05 5.21 7.00
N ARG A 151 -12.29 6.31 6.27
CA ARG A 151 -13.65 6.86 6.08
C ARG A 151 -14.58 5.86 5.39
N TRP A 152 -14.07 5.09 4.42
CA TRP A 152 -14.83 3.99 3.82
C TRP A 152 -15.13 2.90 4.86
N GLY A 153 -14.15 2.53 5.69
CA GLY A 153 -14.35 1.63 6.82
C GLY A 153 -15.46 2.09 7.76
N GLN A 154 -15.53 3.39 8.08
CA GLN A 154 -16.60 3.97 8.90
C GLN A 154 -17.96 3.85 8.23
N LYS A 155 -18.03 4.20 6.94
CA LYS A 155 -19.28 4.12 6.17
C LYS A 155 -19.83 2.70 6.14
N GLU A 156 -18.97 1.70 6.00
CA GLU A 156 -19.35 0.29 5.91
C GLU A 156 -19.36 -0.42 7.29
N ASN A 157 -19.06 0.29 8.39
CA ASN A 157 -18.94 -0.23 9.77
C ASN A 157 -17.89 -1.35 9.94
N VAL A 158 -16.75 -1.22 9.27
CA VAL A 158 -15.61 -2.17 9.30
C VAL A 158 -14.29 -1.50 9.71
N GLU A 159 -14.33 -0.45 10.53
CA GLU A 159 -13.14 0.30 10.93
C GLU A 159 -12.10 -0.58 11.62
N HIS A 160 -12.52 -1.55 12.44
CA HIS A 160 -11.58 -2.46 13.11
C HIS A 160 -10.80 -3.30 12.10
N ALA A 161 -11.47 -3.86 11.08
CA ALA A 161 -10.82 -4.63 10.04
C ALA A 161 -9.85 -3.77 9.22
N VAL A 162 -10.23 -2.51 8.93
CA VAL A 162 -9.37 -1.55 8.24
C VAL A 162 -8.14 -1.19 9.06
N ILE A 163 -8.29 -0.87 10.34
CA ILE A 163 -7.16 -0.59 11.23
C ILE A 163 -6.25 -1.81 11.32
N TRP A 164 -6.84 -2.99 11.54
CA TRP A 164 -6.11 -4.25 11.64
C TRP A 164 -5.28 -4.53 10.38
N VAL A 165 -5.84 -4.38 9.18
CA VAL A 165 -5.12 -4.68 7.94
C VAL A 165 -4.02 -3.65 7.64
N LEU A 166 -4.23 -2.37 8.00
CA LEU A 166 -3.20 -1.34 7.87
C LEU A 166 -1.99 -1.63 8.77
N ASP A 167 -2.23 -2.02 10.02
CA ASP A 167 -1.18 -2.41 10.96
C ASP A 167 -0.43 -3.68 10.48
N LYS A 168 -1.17 -4.68 10.00
CA LYS A 168 -0.61 -5.91 9.44
C LYS A 168 0.23 -5.66 8.19
N ILE A 169 -0.25 -4.86 7.23
CA ILE A 169 0.52 -4.46 6.04
C ILE A 169 1.80 -3.72 6.44
N LYS A 170 1.75 -2.84 7.45
CA LYS A 170 2.94 -2.14 7.96
C LYS A 170 3.95 -3.14 8.52
N ALA A 171 3.50 -4.09 9.34
CA ALA A 171 4.36 -5.11 9.93
C ALA A 171 5.02 -5.98 8.85
N VAL A 172 4.25 -6.46 7.87
CA VAL A 172 4.77 -7.21 6.71
C VAL A 172 5.82 -6.38 5.97
N SER A 173 5.52 -5.12 5.65
CA SER A 173 6.44 -4.25 4.91
C SER A 173 7.78 -4.02 5.64
N ALA A 174 7.80 -4.08 6.97
CA ALA A 174 9.03 -3.94 7.77
C ALA A 174 9.88 -5.22 7.81
N HIS A 175 9.27 -6.38 7.51
CA HIS A 175 9.87 -7.71 7.58
C HIS A 175 10.02 -8.38 6.20
N ILE A 176 10.04 -7.58 5.12
CA ILE A 176 10.42 -8.09 3.80
C ILE A 176 11.96 -8.08 3.71
N PRO A 177 12.60 -9.23 3.39
CA PRO A 177 14.05 -9.31 3.16
C PRO A 177 14.57 -8.27 2.16
N LYS A 178 15.81 -7.82 2.34
CA LYS A 178 16.41 -6.76 1.51
C LYS A 178 16.63 -7.19 0.06
N GLU A 179 16.75 -8.49 -0.16
CA GLU A 179 16.90 -9.14 -1.47
C GLU A 179 15.60 -9.07 -2.29
N MET A 180 14.47 -8.75 -1.66
CA MET A 180 13.16 -8.68 -2.30
C MET A 180 12.70 -7.25 -2.56
N ASN A 181 11.83 -7.08 -3.56
CA ASN A 181 11.18 -5.81 -3.84
C ASN A 181 9.94 -5.61 -2.95
N ALA A 182 10.11 -4.98 -1.79
CA ALA A 182 9.04 -4.74 -0.84
C ALA A 182 7.83 -4.00 -1.42
N GLU A 183 8.04 -3.00 -2.29
CA GLU A 183 6.93 -2.26 -2.90
C GLU A 183 6.09 -3.14 -3.83
N HIS A 184 6.76 -4.00 -4.60
CA HIS A 184 6.10 -4.93 -5.50
C HIS A 184 5.26 -5.95 -4.72
N ALA A 185 5.84 -6.53 -3.67
CA ALA A 185 5.20 -7.54 -2.84
C ALA A 185 3.97 -6.97 -2.09
N ILE A 186 4.10 -5.78 -1.48
CA ILE A 186 2.98 -5.09 -0.82
C ILE A 186 1.88 -4.69 -1.82
N ARG A 187 2.25 -4.31 -3.05
CA ARG A 187 1.25 -4.02 -4.10
C ARG A 187 0.45 -5.26 -4.48
N LYS A 188 1.11 -6.42 -4.64
CA LYS A 188 0.42 -7.69 -4.88
C LYS A 188 -0.55 -8.00 -3.73
N LEU A 189 -0.10 -7.88 -2.48
CA LEU A 189 -0.93 -8.08 -1.29
C LEU A 189 -2.18 -7.18 -1.28
N ILE A 190 -2.02 -5.87 -1.45
CA ILE A 190 -3.15 -4.92 -1.49
C ILE A 190 -4.12 -5.24 -2.63
N LYS A 191 -3.61 -5.61 -3.81
CA LYS A 191 -4.43 -5.99 -4.96
C LYS A 191 -5.32 -7.20 -4.64
N ILE A 192 -4.78 -8.20 -3.94
CA ILE A 192 -5.54 -9.40 -3.54
C ILE A 192 -6.60 -9.04 -2.51
N ILE A 193 -6.27 -8.22 -1.50
CA ILE A 193 -7.25 -7.73 -0.51
C ILE A 193 -8.42 -7.03 -1.22
N LEU A 194 -8.13 -6.11 -2.13
CA LEU A 194 -9.16 -5.40 -2.90
C LEU A 194 -9.96 -6.34 -3.80
N GLY A 195 -9.32 -7.32 -4.43
CA GLY A 195 -10.00 -8.31 -5.27
C GLY A 195 -11.01 -9.15 -4.48
N VAL A 196 -10.64 -9.56 -3.26
CA VAL A 196 -11.54 -10.29 -2.36
C VAL A 196 -12.71 -9.40 -1.88
N ILE A 197 -12.45 -8.16 -1.48
CA ILE A 197 -13.49 -7.20 -1.10
C ILE A 197 -14.47 -6.97 -2.27
N LEU A 198 -13.97 -6.81 -3.49
CA LEU A 198 -14.81 -6.63 -4.68
C LEU A 198 -15.70 -7.84 -4.96
N HIS A 199 -15.18 -9.06 -4.76
CA HIS A 199 -15.97 -10.28 -4.92
C HIS A 199 -17.15 -10.31 -3.93
N VAL A 200 -16.89 -10.03 -2.66
CA VAL A 200 -17.93 -10.00 -1.62
C VAL A 200 -18.94 -8.87 -1.86
N LEU A 201 -18.49 -7.70 -2.34
CA LEU A 201 -19.38 -6.61 -2.72
C LEU A 201 -20.28 -6.96 -3.91
N ASP A 202 -19.82 -7.78 -4.86
CA ASP A 202 -20.61 -8.22 -6.02
C ASP A 202 -21.68 -9.25 -5.64
N GLU A 203 -21.43 -10.08 -4.63
CA GLU A 203 -22.42 -11.04 -4.11
C GLU A 203 -23.51 -10.36 -3.26
N MET A 204 -23.28 -9.14 -2.79
CA MET A 204 -24.25 -8.34 -2.03
C MET A 204 -25.14 -7.52 -2.94
N ASP A 205 -26.43 -7.42 -2.59
CA ASP A 205 -27.35 -6.47 -3.19
C ASP A 205 -27.73 -5.32 -2.23
N ASP A 206 -28.48 -4.34 -2.73
CA ASP A 206 -28.92 -3.18 -1.95
C ASP A 206 -29.92 -3.55 -0.83
N THR A 207 -30.34 -4.82 -0.74
CA THR A 207 -31.25 -5.34 0.29
C THR A 207 -30.53 -6.04 1.44
N THR A 208 -29.22 -6.28 1.30
CA THR A 208 -28.38 -6.93 2.32
C THR A 208 -28.38 -6.11 3.61
N PRO A 209 -28.72 -6.70 4.78
CA PRO A 209 -28.73 -5.98 6.06
C PRO A 209 -27.37 -5.36 6.39
N PRO A 210 -27.31 -4.12 6.94
CA PRO A 210 -26.04 -3.44 7.23
C PRO A 210 -25.07 -4.24 8.12
N VAL A 211 -25.60 -5.00 9.08
CA VAL A 211 -24.78 -5.83 9.99
C VAL A 211 -24.15 -7.02 9.25
N GLU A 212 -24.91 -7.65 8.35
CA GLU A 212 -24.40 -8.76 7.55
C GLU A 212 -23.37 -8.27 6.54
N ARG A 213 -23.65 -7.13 5.90
CA ARG A 213 -22.72 -6.43 5.02
C ARG A 213 -21.38 -6.13 5.70
N ALA A 214 -21.42 -5.53 6.89
CA ALA A 214 -20.21 -5.23 7.67
C ALA A 214 -19.43 -6.50 8.02
N ARG A 215 -20.12 -7.55 8.49
CA ARG A 215 -19.50 -8.84 8.84
C ARG A 215 -18.78 -9.46 7.65
N SER A 216 -19.44 -9.56 6.51
CA SER A 216 -18.85 -10.14 5.30
C SER A 216 -17.69 -9.30 4.74
N LEU A 217 -17.74 -7.97 4.87
CA LEU A 217 -16.61 -7.11 4.49
C LEU A 217 -15.42 -7.25 5.44
N ASP A 218 -15.64 -7.40 6.75
CA ASP A 218 -14.58 -7.70 7.73
C ASP A 218 -13.89 -9.02 7.37
N GLU A 219 -14.67 -10.09 7.18
CA GLU A 219 -14.20 -11.40 6.74
C GLU A 219 -13.41 -11.28 5.41
N ALA A 220 -13.90 -10.51 4.44
CA ALA A 220 -13.23 -10.29 3.16
C ALA A 220 -11.85 -9.61 3.32
N ILE A 221 -11.75 -8.56 4.15
CA ILE A 221 -10.49 -7.85 4.40
C ILE A 221 -9.45 -8.81 4.99
N ARG A 222 -9.85 -9.62 5.97
CA ARG A 222 -8.96 -10.57 6.65
C ARG A 222 -8.56 -11.74 5.75
N LEU A 223 -9.51 -12.36 5.07
CA LEU A 223 -9.24 -13.43 4.11
C LEU A 223 -8.34 -12.96 2.97
N GLY A 224 -8.61 -11.76 2.44
CA GLY A 224 -7.78 -11.14 1.41
C GLY A 224 -6.34 -10.92 1.87
N TYR A 225 -6.14 -10.49 3.12
CA TYR A 225 -4.80 -10.35 3.69
C TYR A 225 -4.13 -11.72 3.87
N CYS A 226 -4.78 -12.67 4.54
CA CYS A 226 -4.24 -13.99 4.85
C CYS A 226 -3.85 -14.75 3.57
N TYR A 227 -4.73 -14.76 2.56
CA TYR A 227 -4.42 -15.38 1.28
C TYR A 227 -3.36 -14.57 0.51
N GLY A 228 -3.42 -13.25 0.57
CA GLY A 228 -2.46 -12.37 -0.09
C GLY A 228 -1.02 -12.52 0.41
N LEU A 229 -0.79 -12.95 1.66
CA LEU A 229 0.54 -13.23 2.22
C LEU A 229 1.32 -14.32 1.49
N THR A 230 0.62 -15.22 0.78
CA THR A 230 1.27 -16.26 -0.03
C THR A 230 2.18 -15.66 -1.11
N TYR A 231 1.91 -14.43 -1.59
CA TYR A 231 2.78 -13.78 -2.55
C TYR A 231 4.11 -13.30 -1.93
N PRO A 232 4.16 -12.39 -0.95
CA PRO A 232 5.42 -11.94 -0.36
C PRO A 232 6.19 -13.09 0.31
N PHE A 233 5.53 -13.98 1.04
CA PHE A 233 6.22 -14.90 1.94
C PHE A 233 6.28 -16.35 1.47
N ILE A 234 5.66 -16.70 0.35
CA ILE A 234 5.86 -18.02 -0.27
C ILE A 234 6.45 -17.84 -1.67
N ASP A 235 5.74 -17.17 -2.58
CA ASP A 235 6.11 -17.01 -3.99
C ASP A 235 7.40 -16.18 -4.14
N ASP A 236 7.34 -14.88 -3.83
CA ASP A 236 8.47 -13.96 -4.00
C ASP A 236 9.66 -14.36 -3.10
N LEU A 237 9.43 -14.94 -1.91
CA LEU A 237 10.50 -15.38 -1.00
C LEU A 237 11.29 -16.57 -1.57
N LEU A 238 10.60 -17.61 -2.06
CA LEU A 238 11.24 -18.80 -2.64
C LEU A 238 11.92 -18.51 -3.99
N ASP A 239 11.41 -17.53 -4.74
CA ASP A 239 11.97 -17.14 -6.03
C ASP A 239 13.15 -16.15 -5.90
N SER A 240 13.27 -15.45 -4.77
CA SER A 240 14.38 -14.53 -4.49
C SER A 240 15.67 -15.22 -4.00
N ASP A 241 16.74 -14.46 -3.88
CA ASP A 241 18.01 -14.88 -3.26
C ASP A 241 18.01 -14.74 -1.73
N ALA A 242 16.87 -14.44 -1.10
CA ALA A 242 16.78 -14.25 0.35
C ALA A 242 17.03 -15.55 1.14
N LEU A 243 16.80 -16.71 0.53
CA LEU A 243 17.02 -18.04 1.10
C LEU A 243 18.07 -18.79 0.26
N ASN A 244 19.03 -19.45 0.91
CA ASN A 244 19.95 -20.35 0.21
C ASN A 244 19.26 -21.68 -0.17
N GLY A 245 19.92 -22.53 -0.97
CA GLY A 245 19.31 -23.78 -1.47
C GLY A 245 18.80 -24.72 -0.38
N TYR A 246 19.52 -24.86 0.74
CA TYR A 246 19.09 -25.67 1.89
C TYR A 246 17.89 -25.04 2.60
N GLU A 247 17.91 -23.72 2.80
CA GLU A 247 16.79 -22.97 3.38
C GLU A 247 15.53 -23.07 2.52
N LYS A 248 15.65 -22.95 1.19
CA LYS A 248 14.52 -23.11 0.26
C LYS A 248 13.90 -24.50 0.35
N GLU A 249 14.72 -25.56 0.45
CA GLU A 249 14.24 -26.93 0.61
C GLU A 249 13.53 -27.12 1.96
N GLN A 250 14.13 -26.65 3.05
CA GLN A 250 13.52 -26.67 4.39
C GLN A 250 12.18 -25.92 4.40
N TYR A 251 12.13 -24.73 3.82
CA TYR A 251 10.92 -23.90 3.73
C TYR A 251 9.82 -24.56 2.88
N SER A 252 10.20 -25.11 1.72
CA SER A 252 9.24 -25.78 0.83
C SER A 252 8.65 -27.04 1.47
N ASN A 253 9.48 -27.81 2.18
CA ASN A 253 9.02 -28.98 2.95
C ASN A 253 8.06 -28.58 4.07
N MET A 254 8.30 -27.43 4.72
CA MET A 254 7.43 -26.90 5.76
C MET A 254 6.04 -26.56 5.22
N ILE A 255 5.96 -25.83 4.10
CA ILE A 255 4.71 -25.49 3.43
C ILE A 255 3.98 -26.75 2.97
N ARG A 256 4.70 -27.67 2.32
CA ARG A 256 4.14 -28.94 1.85
C ARG A 256 3.55 -29.75 3.00
N THR A 257 4.27 -29.85 4.11
CA THR A 257 3.78 -30.53 5.32
C THR A 257 2.50 -29.87 5.82
N ALA A 258 2.48 -28.53 5.92
CA ALA A 258 1.31 -27.80 6.40
C ALA A 258 0.05 -28.04 5.54
N ILE A 259 0.19 -28.03 4.22
CA ILE A 259 -0.91 -28.28 3.29
C ILE A 259 -1.41 -29.74 3.41
N MET A 260 -0.49 -30.70 3.53
CA MET A 260 -0.86 -32.12 3.55
C MET A 260 -1.39 -32.60 4.90
N SER A 261 -0.86 -32.09 6.02
CA SER A 261 -1.32 -32.45 7.37
C SER A 261 -2.48 -31.59 7.86
N GLY A 262 -2.73 -30.45 7.21
CA GLY A 262 -3.67 -29.44 7.68
C GLY A 262 -3.19 -28.73 8.96
N THR A 263 -1.91 -28.82 9.32
CA THR A 263 -1.33 -28.26 10.56
C THR A 263 0.04 -27.65 10.28
N VAL A 264 0.28 -26.42 10.77
CA VAL A 264 1.55 -25.74 10.54
C VAL A 264 2.63 -26.33 11.46
N PRO A 265 3.73 -26.89 10.91
CA PRO A 265 4.81 -27.44 11.73
C PRO A 265 5.59 -26.33 12.47
N GLU A 266 6.26 -26.70 13.56
CA GLU A 266 7.16 -25.81 14.31
C GLU A 266 8.38 -25.41 13.47
N LEU A 267 8.89 -24.19 13.69
CA LEU A 267 9.88 -23.56 12.81
C LEU A 267 11.26 -24.24 12.78
N GLY A 268 11.59 -25.10 13.75
CA GLY A 268 12.92 -25.73 13.83
C GLY A 268 14.06 -24.70 13.98
N GLU A 269 15.30 -25.14 13.87
CA GLU A 269 16.46 -24.25 13.86
C GLU A 269 16.67 -23.64 12.47
N TRP A 270 16.98 -22.34 12.43
CA TRP A 270 17.25 -21.59 11.20
C TRP A 270 18.57 -20.84 11.31
N THR A 271 19.50 -21.06 10.38
CA THR A 271 20.89 -20.59 10.50
C THR A 271 21.37 -19.69 9.35
N GLY A 272 20.51 -19.34 8.39
CA GLY A 272 20.89 -18.47 7.28
C GLY A 272 20.78 -16.98 7.55
N ASN A 273 21.04 -16.18 6.51
CA ASN A 273 21.28 -14.73 6.61
C ASN A 273 20.07 -13.91 7.08
N ASN A 274 18.86 -14.47 6.96
CA ASN A 274 17.59 -13.82 7.34
C ASN A 274 16.93 -14.49 8.56
N ALA A 275 17.69 -15.19 9.41
CA ALA A 275 17.18 -15.94 10.56
C ALA A 275 16.40 -15.09 11.58
N ASP A 276 16.60 -13.77 11.61
CA ASP A 276 15.86 -12.81 12.43
C ASP A 276 14.45 -12.51 11.89
N ILE A 277 14.23 -12.65 10.59
CA ILE A 277 12.95 -12.35 9.91
C ILE A 277 12.06 -13.60 9.81
N ILE A 278 12.65 -14.78 9.61
CA ILE A 278 11.90 -16.03 9.41
C ILE A 278 10.91 -16.35 10.54
N PRO A 279 11.21 -16.14 11.84
CA PRO A 279 10.23 -16.33 12.91
C PRO A 279 8.97 -15.48 12.76
N PHE A 280 9.12 -14.22 12.34
CA PHE A 280 7.97 -13.36 12.05
C PHE A 280 7.15 -13.92 10.88
N ILE A 281 7.82 -14.26 9.78
CA ILE A 281 7.16 -14.79 8.58
C ILE A 281 6.38 -16.08 8.92
N HIS A 282 7.00 -16.98 9.67
CA HIS A 282 6.39 -18.24 10.09
C HIS A 282 5.16 -18.02 10.98
N ALA A 283 5.25 -17.14 11.98
CA ALA A 283 4.13 -16.83 12.85
C ALA A 283 2.97 -16.21 12.07
N GLU A 284 3.27 -15.30 11.14
CA GLU A 284 2.27 -14.61 10.33
C GLU A 284 1.59 -15.54 9.33
N LEU A 285 2.35 -16.42 8.65
CA LEU A 285 1.78 -17.46 7.79
C LEU A 285 0.99 -18.50 8.59
N ARG A 286 1.40 -18.81 9.82
CA ARG A 286 0.66 -19.72 10.70
C ARG A 286 -0.71 -19.15 11.05
N GLU A 287 -0.76 -17.89 11.48
CA GLU A 287 -2.01 -17.20 11.78
C GLU A 287 -2.91 -17.15 10.54
N ALA A 288 -2.35 -16.82 9.38
CA ALA A 288 -3.07 -16.78 8.12
C ALA A 288 -3.65 -18.14 7.70
N PHE A 289 -2.85 -19.21 7.84
CA PHE A 289 -3.27 -20.57 7.51
C PHE A 289 -4.43 -21.03 8.41
N GLU A 290 -4.30 -20.85 9.72
CA GLU A 290 -5.37 -21.21 10.67
C GLU A 290 -6.61 -20.33 10.47
N TYR A 291 -6.45 -19.06 10.15
CA TYR A 291 -7.57 -18.17 9.84
C TYR A 291 -8.34 -18.67 8.61
N ILE A 292 -7.66 -18.94 7.49
CA ILE A 292 -8.29 -19.45 6.27
C ILE A 292 -9.00 -20.78 6.57
N LYS A 293 -8.30 -21.73 7.19
CA LYS A 293 -8.82 -23.06 7.52
C LYS A 293 -10.10 -22.99 8.37
N ASN A 294 -10.13 -22.13 9.39
CA ASN A 294 -11.28 -21.99 10.30
C ASN A 294 -12.48 -21.26 9.68
N HIS A 295 -12.29 -20.52 8.59
CA HIS A 295 -13.36 -19.82 7.85
C HIS A 295 -13.81 -20.57 6.60
N GLN A 296 -13.26 -21.76 6.32
CA GLN A 296 -13.73 -22.65 5.27
C GLN A 296 -15.03 -23.37 5.67
N ARG A 297 -15.92 -23.59 4.69
CA ARG A 297 -17.02 -24.55 4.85
C ARG A 297 -16.46 -25.96 4.81
N SER A 298 -17.07 -26.89 5.54
CA SER A 298 -16.66 -28.30 5.54
C SER A 298 -16.64 -28.92 4.13
N GLU A 299 -17.49 -28.42 3.24
CA GLU A 299 -17.60 -28.84 1.84
C GLU A 299 -16.44 -28.37 0.96
N THR A 300 -15.87 -27.19 1.23
CA THR A 300 -14.80 -26.56 0.42
C THR A 300 -13.40 -26.81 0.97
N LEU A 301 -13.29 -27.24 2.22
CA LEU A 301 -12.01 -27.44 2.92
C LEU A 301 -11.09 -28.45 2.20
N ASN A 302 -11.62 -29.57 1.74
CA ASN A 302 -10.84 -30.57 1.00
C ASN A 302 -10.35 -30.00 -0.33
N THR A 303 -11.22 -29.28 -1.05
CA THR A 303 -10.87 -28.61 -2.30
C THR A 303 -9.79 -27.54 -2.08
N PHE A 304 -9.85 -26.79 -0.98
CA PHE A 304 -8.81 -25.82 -0.63
C PHE A 304 -7.43 -26.48 -0.49
N PHE A 305 -7.33 -27.57 0.29
CA PHE A 305 -6.06 -28.29 0.48
C PHE A 305 -5.56 -28.92 -0.81
N GLU A 306 -6.44 -29.58 -1.56
CA GLU A 306 -6.13 -30.20 -2.84
C GLU A 306 -5.60 -29.16 -3.85
N GLN A 307 -6.33 -28.05 -4.05
CA GLN A 307 -5.91 -27.00 -4.98
C GLN A 307 -4.63 -26.28 -4.52
N SER A 308 -4.47 -26.07 -3.21
CA SER A 308 -3.24 -25.50 -2.65
C SER A 308 -2.04 -26.40 -2.89
N TYR A 309 -2.22 -27.72 -2.73
CA TYR A 309 -1.17 -28.70 -3.02
C TYR A 309 -0.81 -28.72 -4.50
N VAL A 310 -1.81 -28.77 -5.39
CA VAL A 310 -1.60 -28.77 -6.85
C VAL A 310 -0.88 -27.51 -7.31
N PHE A 311 -1.29 -26.34 -6.79
CA PHE A 311 -0.64 -25.07 -7.05
C PHE A 311 0.82 -25.07 -6.60
N PHE A 312 1.07 -25.39 -5.32
CA PHE A 312 2.42 -25.34 -4.76
C PHE A 312 3.36 -26.37 -5.41
N HIS A 313 2.88 -27.60 -5.64
CA HIS A 313 3.67 -28.65 -6.27
C HIS A 313 4.01 -28.32 -7.73
N SER A 314 3.07 -27.76 -8.49
CA SER A 314 3.35 -27.32 -9.87
C SER A 314 4.35 -26.15 -9.94
N GLN A 315 4.37 -25.26 -8.94
CA GLN A 315 5.41 -24.23 -8.80
C GLN A 315 6.78 -24.84 -8.49
N ASP A 316 6.86 -25.81 -7.59
CA ASP A 316 8.11 -26.50 -7.25
C ASP A 316 8.72 -27.19 -8.48
N ILE A 317 7.90 -27.87 -9.29
CA ILE A 317 8.33 -28.51 -10.55
C ILE A 317 8.90 -27.47 -11.52
N ASP A 318 8.31 -26.28 -11.57
CA ASP A 318 8.75 -25.21 -12.46
C ASP A 318 10.04 -24.53 -11.98
N ARG A 319 10.16 -24.27 -10.67
CA ARG A 319 11.30 -23.57 -10.05
C ARG A 319 12.63 -24.28 -10.21
N VAL A 320 12.63 -25.61 -10.32
CA VAL A 320 13.86 -26.40 -10.50
C VAL A 320 14.33 -26.49 -11.95
N LYS A 321 13.58 -25.91 -12.90
CA LYS A 321 13.95 -25.96 -14.32
C LYS A 321 15.12 -25.04 -14.61
N VAL A 322 16.03 -25.51 -15.47
CA VAL A 322 17.18 -24.75 -15.93
C VAL A 322 17.26 -24.73 -17.44
N LEU A 323 17.53 -23.57 -18.04
CA LEU A 323 17.57 -23.44 -19.50
C LEU A 323 18.64 -24.31 -20.16
N THR A 324 19.66 -24.76 -19.42
CA THR A 324 20.73 -25.65 -19.93
C THR A 324 20.26 -27.08 -20.17
N ASN A 325 19.10 -27.49 -19.65
CA ASN A 325 18.54 -28.81 -19.88
C ASN A 325 17.88 -28.89 -21.28
N THR A 326 18.45 -29.70 -22.16
CA THR A 326 18.04 -29.81 -23.57
C THR A 326 16.91 -30.82 -23.81
N SER A 327 16.42 -31.51 -22.77
CA SER A 327 15.55 -32.68 -22.90
C SER A 327 14.13 -32.50 -22.35
N TYR A 328 13.69 -31.29 -21.99
CA TYR A 328 12.29 -31.08 -21.61
C TYR A 328 11.35 -31.45 -22.76
N THR A 329 10.27 -32.13 -22.43
CA THR A 329 9.13 -32.40 -23.31
C THR A 329 8.20 -31.18 -23.39
N ASN A 330 7.26 -31.16 -24.33
CA ASN A 330 6.27 -30.08 -24.33
C ASN A 330 5.38 -30.17 -23.08
N GLU A 331 5.05 -31.38 -22.62
CA GLU A 331 4.27 -31.62 -21.41
C GLU A 331 4.97 -31.02 -20.18
N ASP A 332 6.29 -31.22 -20.03
CA ASP A 332 7.09 -30.61 -18.95
C ASP A 332 6.99 -29.08 -18.94
N LEU A 333 6.87 -28.47 -20.13
CA LEU A 333 6.79 -27.01 -20.28
C LEU A 333 5.38 -26.49 -20.01
N TYR A 334 4.33 -27.15 -20.51
CA TYR A 334 2.96 -26.60 -20.50
C TYR A 334 2.09 -27.13 -19.35
N VAL A 335 2.19 -28.40 -18.95
CA VAL A 335 1.27 -29.00 -17.95
C VAL A 335 1.40 -28.34 -16.57
N PRO A 336 2.61 -28.16 -16.00
CA PRO A 336 2.76 -27.46 -14.71
C PRO A 336 2.22 -26.02 -14.75
N ILE A 337 2.39 -25.34 -15.88
CA ILE A 337 1.92 -23.97 -16.11
C ILE A 337 0.38 -23.90 -16.15
N ILE A 338 -0.28 -24.85 -16.81
CA ILE A 338 -1.75 -24.99 -16.79
C ILE A 338 -2.23 -25.16 -15.34
N LEU A 339 -1.62 -26.07 -14.60
CA LEU A 339 -1.99 -26.36 -13.21
C LEU A 339 -1.79 -25.16 -12.29
N LYS A 340 -0.60 -24.57 -12.25
CA LYS A 340 -0.26 -23.39 -11.45
C LYS A 340 -1.24 -22.25 -11.72
N SER A 341 -1.46 -21.95 -13.00
CA SER A 341 -2.33 -20.82 -13.38
C SER A 341 -3.82 -21.08 -13.09
N ALA A 342 -4.30 -22.32 -13.22
CA ALA A 342 -5.67 -22.69 -12.88
C ALA A 342 -5.91 -22.73 -11.36
N SER A 343 -5.06 -23.46 -10.63
CA SER A 343 -5.24 -23.71 -9.21
C SER A 343 -5.15 -22.44 -8.36
N SER A 344 -4.31 -21.46 -8.73
CA SER A 344 -4.27 -20.15 -8.03
C SER A 344 -5.67 -19.51 -7.92
N ARG A 345 -6.47 -19.58 -8.98
CA ARG A 345 -7.82 -18.99 -9.03
C ARG A 345 -8.86 -19.87 -8.33
N LEU A 346 -8.72 -21.18 -8.43
CA LEU A 346 -9.60 -22.13 -7.73
C LEU A 346 -9.42 -22.05 -6.21
N ILE A 347 -8.21 -21.79 -5.72
CA ILE A 347 -7.94 -21.53 -4.29
C ILE A 347 -8.74 -20.32 -3.84
N VAL A 348 -8.67 -19.18 -4.56
CA VAL A 348 -9.45 -17.97 -4.20
C VAL A 348 -10.94 -18.29 -4.08
N ARG A 349 -11.51 -19.06 -5.01
CA ARG A 349 -12.93 -19.46 -4.93
C ARG A 349 -13.23 -20.25 -3.66
N SER A 350 -12.38 -21.23 -3.33
CA SER A 350 -12.56 -22.03 -2.11
C SER A 350 -12.46 -21.14 -0.85
N VAL A 351 -11.53 -20.18 -0.85
CA VAL A 351 -11.37 -19.18 0.23
C VAL A 351 -12.65 -18.36 0.42
N LEU A 352 -13.33 -17.98 -0.66
CA LEU A 352 -14.51 -17.09 -0.61
C LEU A 352 -15.85 -17.80 -0.39
N SER A 353 -15.89 -19.14 -0.36
CA SER A 353 -17.13 -19.92 -0.17
C SER A 353 -18.28 -19.54 -1.12
N ALA A 354 -17.94 -19.05 -2.31
CA ALA A 354 -18.88 -18.58 -3.34
C ALA A 354 -19.82 -19.70 -3.80
N ALA A 355 -21.03 -19.34 -4.26
CA ALA A 355 -22.02 -20.30 -4.74
C ALA A 355 -21.50 -21.21 -5.87
N ILE A 356 -22.00 -22.46 -5.91
CA ILE A 356 -21.63 -23.47 -6.92
C ILE A 356 -22.25 -23.07 -8.28
N ASP A 357 -21.44 -22.37 -9.08
CA ASP A 357 -21.57 -22.25 -10.53
C ASP A 357 -20.79 -23.40 -11.17
N ASP A 358 -21.50 -24.40 -11.69
CA ASP A 358 -20.96 -25.60 -12.36
C ASP A 358 -20.07 -25.25 -13.57
N GLY A 359 -20.27 -24.08 -14.18
CA GLY A 359 -19.46 -23.61 -15.29
C GLY A 359 -18.19 -22.90 -14.87
N PHE A 360 -18.13 -22.34 -13.65
CA PHE A 360 -16.98 -21.53 -13.20
C PHE A 360 -15.69 -22.36 -13.14
N ASP A 361 -15.71 -23.57 -12.56
CA ASP A 361 -14.46 -24.33 -12.39
C ASP A 361 -13.81 -24.65 -13.74
N ASN A 362 -14.65 -24.96 -14.74
CA ASN A 362 -14.18 -25.18 -16.10
C ASN A 362 -13.69 -23.88 -16.74
N ARG A 363 -14.46 -22.77 -16.65
CA ARG A 363 -14.03 -21.47 -17.20
C ARG A 363 -12.69 -21.03 -16.60
N THR A 364 -12.55 -21.12 -15.29
CA THR A 364 -11.35 -20.74 -14.54
C THR A 364 -10.16 -21.64 -14.88
N PHE A 365 -10.37 -22.96 -14.96
CA PHE A 365 -9.32 -23.91 -15.30
C PHE A 365 -8.75 -23.67 -16.71
N TYR A 366 -9.62 -23.55 -17.72
CA TYR A 366 -9.16 -23.38 -19.11
C TYR A 366 -8.61 -21.97 -19.38
N TYR A 367 -9.06 -20.96 -18.63
CA TYR A 367 -8.60 -19.58 -18.76
C TYR A 367 -7.21 -19.35 -18.17
N GLY A 368 -6.77 -20.16 -17.18
CA GLY A 368 -5.52 -19.91 -16.45
C GLY A 368 -4.29 -19.68 -17.35
N ILE A 369 -4.07 -20.59 -18.31
CA ILE A 369 -2.91 -20.55 -19.22
C ILE A 369 -2.93 -19.35 -20.19
N TYR A 370 -4.10 -18.79 -20.52
CA TYR A 370 -4.19 -17.62 -21.39
C TYR A 370 -3.41 -16.42 -20.83
N ASN A 371 -3.61 -16.11 -19.55
CA ASN A 371 -2.88 -15.02 -18.91
C ASN A 371 -1.40 -15.35 -18.76
N GLN A 372 -1.06 -16.58 -18.37
CA GLN A 372 0.33 -16.97 -18.16
C GLN A 372 1.16 -16.86 -19.45
N LEU A 373 0.64 -17.33 -20.59
CA LEU A 373 1.31 -17.17 -21.88
C LEU A 373 1.40 -15.70 -22.35
N ALA A 374 0.42 -14.86 -21.98
CA ALA A 374 0.48 -13.43 -22.29
C ALA A 374 1.55 -12.71 -21.47
N ASP A 375 1.67 -13.06 -20.19
CA ASP A 375 2.66 -12.52 -19.26
C ASP A 375 4.07 -13.03 -19.64
N ASP A 376 4.26 -14.33 -19.88
CA ASP A 376 5.53 -14.90 -20.35
C ASP A 376 6.00 -14.27 -21.67
N PHE A 377 5.08 -13.96 -22.60
CA PHE A 377 5.43 -13.26 -23.84
C PHE A 377 5.88 -11.82 -23.59
N ALA A 378 5.26 -11.14 -22.62
CA ALA A 378 5.70 -9.83 -22.21
C ALA A 378 7.07 -9.92 -21.52
N ASP A 379 7.28 -10.81 -20.57
CA ASP A 379 8.48 -10.78 -19.74
C ASP A 379 9.65 -11.61 -20.31
N MET A 380 9.43 -12.30 -21.42
CA MET A 380 10.38 -13.14 -22.16
C MET A 380 11.83 -12.66 -22.22
N PHE A 381 12.09 -11.36 -22.43
CA PHE A 381 13.45 -10.84 -22.53
C PHE A 381 14.14 -10.69 -21.18
N ASP A 382 13.39 -10.39 -20.15
CA ASP A 382 13.89 -10.27 -18.79
C ASP A 382 14.05 -11.70 -18.21
N ASP A 383 13.08 -12.58 -18.43
CA ASP A 383 13.15 -14.02 -18.13
C ASP A 383 14.39 -14.68 -18.75
N MET A 384 14.68 -14.37 -20.02
CA MET A 384 15.86 -14.90 -20.73
C MET A 384 17.17 -14.44 -20.09
N LYS A 385 17.24 -13.21 -19.54
CA LYS A 385 18.44 -12.72 -18.84
C LYS A 385 18.60 -13.38 -17.48
N GLU A 386 17.48 -13.64 -16.81
CA GLU A 386 17.43 -14.31 -15.50
C GLU A 386 17.63 -15.82 -15.61
N GLY A 387 17.56 -16.38 -16.82
CA GLY A 387 17.73 -17.80 -17.07
C GLY A 387 16.48 -18.63 -16.77
N ALA A 388 15.32 -17.98 -16.63
CA ALA A 388 14.05 -18.61 -16.31
C ALA A 388 13.54 -19.46 -17.49
N VAL A 389 13.01 -20.65 -17.18
CA VAL A 389 12.46 -21.58 -18.17
C VAL A 389 10.97 -21.35 -18.33
N THR A 390 10.59 -20.60 -19.36
CA THR A 390 9.20 -20.44 -19.82
C THR A 390 9.04 -21.10 -21.19
N PRO A 391 7.81 -21.36 -21.67
CA PRO A 391 7.59 -21.88 -23.01
C PRO A 391 8.25 -21.01 -24.09
N TYR A 392 8.26 -19.69 -23.90
CA TYR A 392 8.89 -18.73 -24.80
C TYR A 392 10.42 -18.76 -24.75
N THR A 393 11.03 -18.73 -23.56
CA THR A 393 12.50 -18.75 -23.45
C THR A 393 13.08 -20.09 -23.90
N TYR A 394 12.41 -21.20 -23.58
CA TYR A 394 12.83 -22.53 -24.02
C TYR A 394 12.73 -22.70 -25.54
N TYR A 395 11.59 -22.30 -26.14
CA TYR A 395 11.41 -22.34 -27.58
C TYR A 395 12.47 -21.48 -28.31
N LEU A 396 12.72 -20.26 -27.85
CA LEU A 396 13.75 -19.41 -28.45
C LEU A 396 15.14 -20.03 -28.39
N THR A 397 15.46 -20.71 -27.30
CA THR A 397 16.77 -21.35 -27.10
C THR A 397 16.96 -22.56 -28.03
N TYR A 398 15.93 -23.40 -28.18
CA TYR A 398 16.08 -24.74 -28.78
C TYR A 398 15.37 -24.98 -30.11
N ARG A 399 14.55 -24.04 -30.62
CA ARG A 399 13.74 -24.23 -31.86
C ARG A 399 14.52 -24.73 -33.09
N ASN A 400 15.80 -24.39 -33.21
CA ASN A 400 16.63 -24.79 -34.34
C ASN A 400 17.14 -26.25 -34.22
N GLN A 401 17.22 -26.79 -33.00
CA GLN A 401 17.66 -28.18 -32.76
C GLN A 401 16.49 -29.13 -32.46
N ARG A 402 15.36 -28.60 -31.97
CA ARG A 402 14.19 -29.36 -31.52
C ARG A 402 12.94 -28.96 -32.32
N PRO A 403 12.74 -29.51 -33.53
CA PRO A 403 11.57 -29.20 -34.37
C PRO A 403 10.26 -29.76 -33.80
N ASP A 404 10.33 -30.63 -32.80
CA ASP A 404 9.19 -31.17 -32.05
C ASP A 404 8.58 -30.17 -31.04
N LEU A 405 9.25 -29.06 -30.75
CA LEU A 405 8.74 -28.06 -29.83
C LEU A 405 7.54 -27.32 -30.40
N ILE A 406 6.49 -27.21 -29.59
CA ILE A 406 5.31 -26.45 -29.92
C ILE A 406 5.61 -24.97 -29.76
N ASN A 407 5.30 -24.20 -30.79
CA ASN A 407 5.43 -22.75 -30.78
C ASN A 407 4.44 -22.14 -29.75
N PRO A 408 4.94 -21.48 -28.68
CA PRO A 408 4.11 -20.96 -27.61
C PRO A 408 3.15 -19.84 -28.05
N PHE A 409 3.49 -19.14 -29.13
CA PHE A 409 2.60 -18.12 -29.67
C PHE A 409 1.42 -18.74 -30.44
N GLU A 410 1.62 -19.87 -31.11
CA GLU A 410 0.50 -20.64 -31.68
C GLU A 410 -0.37 -21.24 -30.58
N MET A 411 0.26 -21.76 -29.51
CA MET A 411 -0.46 -22.23 -28.32
C MET A 411 -1.34 -21.12 -27.72
N TYR A 412 -0.81 -19.91 -27.57
CA TYR A 412 -1.56 -18.76 -27.06
C TYR A 412 -2.85 -18.49 -27.87
N TRP A 413 -2.78 -18.52 -29.20
CA TRP A 413 -3.96 -18.31 -30.05
C TRP A 413 -4.90 -19.51 -30.06
N ALA A 414 -4.38 -20.74 -30.00
CA ALA A 414 -5.21 -21.94 -29.83
C ALA A 414 -6.01 -21.89 -28.51
N VAL A 415 -5.39 -21.42 -27.42
CA VAL A 415 -6.07 -21.17 -26.15
C VAL A 415 -7.18 -20.12 -26.31
N ILE A 416 -6.91 -18.99 -26.97
CA ILE A 416 -7.92 -17.95 -27.23
C ILE A 416 -9.12 -18.52 -28.00
N SER A 417 -8.86 -19.25 -29.09
CA SER A 417 -9.89 -19.92 -29.88
C SER A 417 -10.73 -20.88 -29.03
N ASN A 418 -10.06 -21.72 -28.23
CA ASN A 418 -10.73 -22.65 -27.32
C ASN A 418 -11.60 -21.91 -26.28
N LEU A 419 -11.10 -20.82 -25.71
CA LEU A 419 -11.86 -20.01 -24.76
C LEU A 419 -13.12 -19.44 -25.40
N ILE A 420 -12.98 -18.81 -26.57
CA ILE A 420 -14.12 -18.20 -27.27
C ILE A 420 -15.16 -19.26 -27.61
N HIS A 421 -14.77 -20.32 -28.32
CA HIS A 421 -15.74 -21.25 -28.91
C HIS A 421 -16.21 -22.35 -27.97
N ASN A 422 -15.31 -22.95 -27.19
CA ASN A 422 -15.62 -24.15 -26.41
C ASN A 422 -15.98 -23.82 -24.95
N VAL A 423 -15.39 -22.76 -24.38
CA VAL A 423 -15.59 -22.40 -22.96
C VAL A 423 -16.71 -21.36 -22.80
N TYR A 424 -16.70 -20.31 -23.62
CA TYR A 424 -17.68 -19.22 -23.58
C TYR A 424 -18.72 -19.30 -24.72
N GLN A 425 -18.77 -20.41 -25.45
CA GLN A 425 -19.83 -20.73 -26.44
C GLN A 425 -20.02 -19.66 -27.52
N SER A 426 -18.93 -19.05 -27.98
CA SER A 426 -18.89 -17.96 -28.97
C SER A 426 -19.68 -16.71 -28.57
N ASP A 427 -19.81 -16.45 -27.26
CA ASP A 427 -20.41 -15.22 -26.74
C ASP A 427 -19.72 -13.97 -27.30
N ALA A 428 -20.53 -13.03 -27.81
CA ALA A 428 -20.01 -11.87 -28.53
C ALA A 428 -19.21 -10.94 -27.64
N LYS A 429 -19.67 -10.70 -26.40
CA LYS A 429 -19.01 -9.79 -25.46
C LYS A 429 -17.70 -10.38 -24.94
N THR A 430 -17.70 -11.68 -24.63
CA THR A 430 -16.49 -12.39 -24.21
C THR A 430 -15.43 -12.40 -25.29
N ARG A 431 -15.81 -12.70 -26.54
CA ARG A 431 -14.90 -12.59 -27.70
C ARG A 431 -14.30 -11.18 -27.80
N GLU A 432 -15.13 -10.16 -27.71
CA GLU A 432 -14.68 -8.76 -27.78
C GLU A 432 -13.65 -8.44 -26.70
N VAL A 433 -13.93 -8.78 -25.44
CA VAL A 433 -13.03 -8.54 -24.30
C VAL A 433 -11.71 -9.31 -24.43
N ILE A 434 -11.74 -10.58 -24.83
CA ILE A 434 -10.52 -11.40 -25.00
C ILE A 434 -9.65 -10.85 -26.13
N LEU A 435 -10.23 -10.54 -27.29
CA LEU A 435 -9.47 -10.01 -28.44
C LEU A 435 -8.95 -8.60 -28.17
N ASP A 436 -9.73 -7.74 -27.51
CA ASP A 436 -9.27 -6.43 -27.05
C ASP A 436 -8.03 -6.58 -26.18
N ARG A 437 -8.06 -7.52 -25.22
CA ARG A 437 -6.95 -7.74 -24.30
C ARG A 437 -5.71 -8.28 -25.01
N ALA A 438 -5.88 -9.25 -25.91
CA ALA A 438 -4.78 -9.84 -26.68
C ALA A 438 -4.11 -8.79 -27.59
N ILE A 439 -4.89 -8.01 -28.35
CA ILE A 439 -4.37 -6.97 -29.24
C ILE A 439 -3.71 -5.83 -28.46
N ASN A 440 -4.31 -5.39 -27.35
CA ASN A 440 -3.72 -4.40 -26.47
C ASN A 440 -2.39 -4.89 -25.86
N GLY A 441 -2.30 -6.17 -25.47
CA GLY A 441 -1.05 -6.79 -25.02
C GLY A 441 0.06 -6.70 -26.07
N LEU A 442 -0.25 -7.06 -27.32
CA LEU A 442 0.70 -6.96 -28.43
C LEU A 442 1.10 -5.52 -28.76
N LYS A 443 0.15 -4.57 -28.73
CA LYS A 443 0.44 -3.13 -28.89
C LYS A 443 1.43 -2.64 -27.85
N ARG A 444 1.23 -3.02 -26.58
CA ARG A 444 2.14 -2.67 -25.47
C ARG A 444 3.51 -3.32 -25.61
N CYS A 445 3.56 -4.59 -26.00
CA CYS A 445 4.83 -5.26 -26.26
C CYS A 445 5.63 -4.49 -27.32
N LYS A 446 4.99 -4.17 -28.45
CA LYS A 446 5.58 -3.37 -29.54
C LYS A 446 6.06 -1.99 -29.09
N GLU A 447 5.28 -1.29 -28.26
CA GLU A 447 5.69 0.00 -27.69
C GLU A 447 6.93 -0.12 -26.79
N ARG A 448 7.01 -1.17 -25.97
CA ARG A 448 8.11 -1.38 -25.01
C ARG A 448 9.40 -1.84 -25.68
N VAL A 449 9.35 -2.81 -26.61
CA VAL A 449 10.55 -3.38 -27.24
C VAL A 449 11.00 -2.65 -28.51
N GLY A 450 10.15 -1.78 -29.04
CA GLY A 450 10.38 -1.07 -30.30
C GLY A 450 9.95 -1.87 -31.54
N LEU A 451 9.71 -1.15 -32.64
CA LEU A 451 9.13 -1.72 -33.87
C LEU A 451 10.01 -2.80 -34.51
N GLU A 452 11.31 -2.57 -34.61
CA GLU A 452 12.25 -3.50 -35.25
C GLU A 452 12.31 -4.82 -34.49
N LYS A 453 12.59 -4.75 -33.18
CA LYS A 453 12.63 -5.92 -32.30
C LYS A 453 11.31 -6.68 -32.28
N TYR A 454 10.19 -5.95 -32.23
CA TYR A 454 8.87 -6.57 -32.30
C TYR A 454 8.66 -7.35 -33.61
N ASN A 455 9.06 -6.79 -34.75
CA ASN A 455 8.94 -7.51 -36.03
C ASN A 455 9.84 -8.75 -36.05
N GLU A 456 11.08 -8.68 -35.56
CA GLU A 456 11.97 -9.86 -35.46
C GLU A 456 11.34 -11.00 -34.64
N ILE A 457 10.71 -10.67 -33.52
CA ILE A 457 10.00 -11.62 -32.66
C ILE A 457 8.83 -12.25 -33.41
N MET A 458 8.01 -11.42 -34.07
CA MET A 458 6.83 -11.88 -34.80
C MET A 458 7.21 -12.72 -36.02
N ASP A 459 8.34 -12.46 -36.68
CA ASP A 459 8.84 -13.28 -37.78
C ASP A 459 9.21 -14.71 -37.31
N ILE A 460 9.65 -14.86 -36.06
CA ILE A 460 9.91 -16.16 -35.46
C ILE A 460 8.59 -16.82 -35.06
N PHE A 461 7.83 -16.17 -34.17
CA PHE A 461 6.70 -16.79 -33.48
C PHE A 461 5.43 -16.90 -34.32
N ALA A 462 5.24 -16.05 -35.31
CA ALA A 462 4.03 -16.07 -36.14
C ALA A 462 4.23 -16.75 -37.50
N SER A 463 5.42 -17.31 -37.75
CA SER A 463 5.80 -17.96 -39.01
C SER A 463 4.86 -19.07 -39.46
N GLY A 464 4.29 -19.85 -38.52
CA GLY A 464 3.38 -20.95 -38.82
C GLY A 464 1.89 -20.56 -38.96
N MET A 465 1.57 -19.26 -38.97
CA MET A 465 0.21 -18.74 -39.19
C MET A 465 0.20 -17.41 -39.97
N PRO A 466 0.72 -17.39 -41.21
CA PRO A 466 0.97 -16.15 -41.94
C PRO A 466 -0.29 -15.31 -42.22
N GLU A 467 -1.41 -15.94 -42.59
CA GLU A 467 -2.68 -15.25 -42.88
C GLU A 467 -3.25 -14.59 -41.63
N LEU A 468 -3.39 -15.36 -40.55
CA LEU A 468 -3.86 -14.84 -39.26
C LEU A 468 -2.91 -13.76 -38.70
N ASN A 469 -1.59 -13.94 -38.84
CA ASN A 469 -0.62 -12.95 -38.41
C ASN A 469 -0.76 -11.63 -39.18
N GLN A 470 -1.00 -11.65 -40.49
CA GLN A 470 -1.25 -10.42 -41.26
C GLN A 470 -2.45 -9.64 -40.69
N LEU A 471 -3.51 -10.37 -40.32
CA LEU A 471 -4.69 -9.77 -39.70
C LEU A 471 -4.38 -9.23 -38.29
N ILE A 472 -3.71 -10.00 -37.44
CA ILE A 472 -3.27 -9.55 -36.10
C ILE A 472 -2.40 -8.29 -36.22
N GLN A 473 -1.41 -8.28 -37.11
CA GLN A 473 -0.53 -7.13 -37.33
C GLN A 473 -1.28 -5.91 -37.86
N HIS A 474 -2.28 -6.12 -38.71
CA HIS A 474 -3.19 -5.06 -39.14
C HIS A 474 -3.94 -4.47 -37.94
N MET A 475 -4.49 -5.32 -37.07
CA MET A 475 -5.22 -4.89 -35.88
C MET A 475 -4.33 -4.19 -34.85
N VAL A 476 -3.12 -4.71 -34.56
CA VAL A 476 -2.13 -4.05 -33.70
C VAL A 476 -1.80 -2.64 -34.20
N ARG A 477 -1.81 -2.41 -35.52
CA ARG A 477 -1.55 -1.08 -36.12
C ARG A 477 -2.77 -0.16 -36.14
N LYS A 478 -3.97 -0.70 -36.34
CA LYS A 478 -5.17 0.09 -36.72
C LYS A 478 -6.31 0.08 -35.71
N ALA A 479 -6.36 -0.89 -34.81
CA ALA A 479 -7.43 -0.97 -33.81
C ALA A 479 -7.34 0.23 -32.87
N ASP A 480 -8.40 1.04 -32.84
CA ASP A 480 -8.60 2.08 -31.83
C ASP A 480 -9.38 1.50 -30.65
N ASP A 481 -9.38 2.25 -29.53
CA ASP A 481 -10.19 1.94 -28.36
C ASP A 481 -10.04 0.50 -27.87
N VAL A 482 -8.81 0.01 -27.64
CA VAL A 482 -8.50 -1.30 -27.01
C VAL A 482 -7.86 -1.17 -25.62
N ASP A 483 -7.76 0.06 -25.11
CA ASP A 483 -7.13 0.35 -23.82
C ASP A 483 -8.05 -0.06 -22.66
N PHE A 484 -7.44 -0.47 -21.54
CA PHE A 484 -8.14 -0.91 -20.32
C PHE A 484 -7.77 0.00 -19.13
N PHE A 485 -8.75 0.27 -18.27
CA PHE A 485 -8.65 1.07 -17.06
C PHE A 485 -7.65 0.51 -16.04
N ASP A 486 -7.43 -0.81 -16.03
CA ASP A 486 -6.44 -1.45 -15.14
C ASP A 486 -5.03 -0.89 -15.32
N LYS A 487 -4.62 -0.57 -16.55
CA LYS A 487 -3.35 0.10 -16.83
C LYS A 487 -3.35 1.53 -16.30
N LEU A 488 -4.43 2.27 -16.50
CA LEU A 488 -4.52 3.65 -16.05
C LEU A 488 -4.42 3.73 -14.52
N VAL A 489 -5.15 2.86 -13.80
CA VAL A 489 -5.09 2.73 -12.34
C VAL A 489 -3.70 2.28 -11.90
N ARG A 490 -3.12 1.26 -12.53
CA ARG A 490 -1.77 0.77 -12.21
C ARG A 490 -0.71 1.85 -12.41
N ASP A 491 -0.73 2.54 -13.55
CA ASP A 491 0.26 3.56 -13.90
C ASP A 491 0.09 4.79 -12.97
N GLN A 492 -1.14 5.14 -12.61
CA GLN A 492 -1.43 6.13 -11.56
C GLN A 492 -0.91 5.68 -10.20
N MET A 493 -1.21 4.46 -9.76
CA MET A 493 -0.71 3.91 -8.49
C MET A 493 0.82 3.90 -8.44
N VAL A 494 1.50 3.47 -9.51
CA VAL A 494 2.96 3.49 -9.62
C VAL A 494 3.49 4.92 -9.47
N THR A 495 2.84 5.88 -10.14
CA THR A 495 3.22 7.30 -10.05
C THR A 495 3.00 7.84 -8.64
N THR A 496 1.85 7.58 -8.02
CA THR A 496 1.53 7.97 -6.65
C THR A 496 2.50 7.36 -5.63
N LEU A 497 2.82 6.06 -5.75
CA LEU A 497 3.78 5.39 -4.87
C LEU A 497 5.18 5.98 -5.00
N ARG A 498 5.64 6.21 -6.24
CA ARG A 498 6.96 6.82 -6.51
C ARG A 498 7.04 8.25 -5.99
N ASN A 499 5.98 9.03 -6.18
CA ASN A 499 5.88 10.39 -5.65
C ASN A 499 5.88 10.36 -4.12
N ASN A 500 5.02 9.54 -3.50
CA ASN A 500 4.97 9.36 -2.05
C ASN A 500 6.33 8.94 -1.47
N ARG A 501 7.10 8.08 -2.16
CA ARG A 501 8.45 7.71 -1.74
C ARG A 501 9.41 8.90 -1.79
N THR A 502 9.41 9.61 -2.91
CA THR A 502 10.27 10.78 -3.11
C THR A 502 9.95 11.87 -2.07
N GLU A 503 8.67 12.11 -1.82
CA GLU A 503 8.18 13.06 -0.81
C GLU A 503 8.52 12.61 0.62
N LYS A 504 8.40 11.31 0.92
CA LYS A 504 8.82 10.74 2.21
C LYS A 504 10.32 10.86 2.44
N ASP A 505 11.14 10.58 1.42
CA ASP A 505 12.60 10.77 1.49
C ASP A 505 12.93 12.26 1.69
N HIS A 506 12.25 13.14 0.96
CA HIS A 506 12.40 14.58 1.13
C HIS A 506 11.99 15.06 2.53
N PHE A 507 10.91 14.50 3.10
CA PHE A 507 10.46 14.77 4.46
C PHE A 507 11.53 14.40 5.50
N PHE A 508 12.07 13.18 5.44
CA PHE A 508 13.13 12.75 6.38
C PHE A 508 14.43 13.54 6.20
N ASN A 509 14.81 13.84 4.95
CA ASN A 509 15.97 14.68 4.66
C ASN A 509 15.80 16.10 5.20
N THR A 510 14.60 16.67 5.06
CA THR A 510 14.26 17.99 5.61
C THR A 510 14.35 17.98 7.14
N ILE A 511 13.72 17.01 7.80
CA ILE A 511 13.82 16.86 9.27
C ILE A 511 15.28 16.78 9.71
N LYS A 512 16.09 15.96 9.05
CA LYS A 512 17.51 15.77 9.40
C LYS A 512 18.33 17.05 9.20
N SER A 513 18.18 17.70 8.04
CA SER A 513 18.90 18.92 7.68
C SER A 513 18.57 20.07 8.64
N VAL A 514 17.28 20.33 8.84
CA VAL A 514 16.80 21.42 9.71
C VAL A 514 17.15 21.15 11.16
N ARG A 515 17.03 19.90 11.63
CA ARG A 515 17.47 19.51 12.99
C ARG A 515 18.95 19.82 13.21
N ASN A 516 19.80 19.51 12.24
CA ASN A 516 21.23 19.78 12.35
C ASN A 516 21.51 21.29 12.44
N GLN A 517 20.84 22.10 11.61
CA GLN A 517 20.95 23.55 11.67
C GLN A 517 20.47 24.13 13.01
N ILE A 518 19.36 23.62 13.54
CA ILE A 518 18.85 24.04 14.85
C ILE A 518 19.87 23.68 15.94
N ASN A 519 20.36 22.44 15.96
CA ASN A 519 21.27 21.97 17.00
C ASN A 519 22.58 22.78 17.08
N THR A 520 23.12 23.29 15.96
CA THR A 520 24.31 24.14 15.98
C THR A 520 24.07 25.53 16.56
N LEU A 521 22.81 25.95 16.66
CA LEU A 521 22.42 27.30 17.05
C LEU A 521 21.73 27.38 18.42
N LEU A 522 21.38 26.26 19.05
CA LEU A 522 20.69 26.24 20.34
C LEU A 522 21.57 26.63 21.53
N HIS A 523 22.88 26.38 21.43
CA HIS A 523 23.82 26.61 22.52
C HIS A 523 23.82 28.08 22.95
N ILE A 524 23.61 28.32 24.25
CA ILE A 524 23.63 29.66 24.84
C ILE A 524 25.07 30.01 25.20
N PRO A 525 25.70 30.99 24.53
CA PRO A 525 27.09 31.33 24.78
C PRO A 525 27.28 31.98 26.16
N LYS A 526 28.45 31.73 26.75
CA LYS A 526 28.94 32.46 27.92
C LYS A 526 29.75 33.67 27.47
N HIS A 527 29.56 34.81 28.14
CA HIS A 527 30.35 36.02 27.90
C HIS A 527 31.38 36.20 29.03
N ASN A 528 32.59 36.69 28.71
CA ASN A 528 33.62 36.92 29.72
C ASN A 528 33.14 37.93 30.78
N GLY A 529 33.37 37.61 32.05
CA GLY A 529 33.07 38.49 33.18
C GLY A 529 31.62 38.42 33.69
N ILE A 530 30.85 37.39 33.32
CA ILE A 530 29.54 37.15 33.94
C ILE A 530 29.69 36.50 35.33
N PRO A 531 28.76 36.73 36.27
CA PRO A 531 28.83 36.12 37.60
C PRO A 531 28.81 34.59 37.53
N GLU A 532 29.59 33.91 38.38
CA GLU A 532 29.70 32.44 38.43
C GLU A 532 28.33 31.75 38.53
N MET A 533 27.41 32.29 39.34
CA MET A 533 26.05 31.74 39.47
C MET A 533 25.26 31.81 38.14
N LYS A 534 25.51 32.83 37.31
CA LYS A 534 24.91 32.94 35.97
C LYS A 534 25.54 31.93 35.01
N GLU A 535 26.83 31.65 35.15
CA GLU A 535 27.48 30.57 34.37
C GLU A 535 26.87 29.21 34.67
N SER A 536 26.64 28.91 35.96
CA SER A 536 26.04 27.64 36.39
C SER A 536 24.63 27.42 35.82
N ILE A 537 23.79 28.47 35.78
CA ILE A 537 22.45 28.38 35.16
C ILE A 537 22.54 28.18 33.65
N ILE A 538 23.51 28.83 32.98
CA ILE A 538 23.74 28.64 31.54
C ILE A 538 24.20 27.21 31.26
N ASP A 539 25.05 26.63 32.10
CA ASP A 539 25.47 25.24 31.98
C ASP A 539 24.31 24.27 32.14
N ALA A 540 23.46 24.47 33.15
CA ALA A 540 22.26 23.66 33.34
C ALA A 540 21.30 23.77 32.15
N ALA A 541 21.11 24.99 31.61
CA ALA A 541 20.28 25.22 30.43
C ALA A 541 20.83 24.49 29.20
N ASN A 542 22.13 24.64 28.92
CA ASN A 542 22.79 23.99 27.79
C ASN A 542 22.81 22.47 27.94
N TYR A 543 23.00 21.94 29.16
CA TYR A 543 22.88 20.50 29.42
C TYR A 543 21.52 19.95 28.97
N SER A 544 20.41 20.60 29.35
CA SER A 544 19.08 20.17 28.93
C SER A 544 18.84 20.36 27.42
N LEU A 545 19.34 21.45 26.84
CA LEU A 545 19.23 21.70 25.40
C LEU A 545 20.01 20.68 24.57
N GLU A 546 21.20 20.29 25.00
CA GLU A 546 22.11 19.36 24.29
C GLU A 546 21.79 17.89 24.52
N SER A 547 20.84 17.57 25.41
CA SER A 547 20.40 16.20 25.74
C SER A 547 19.61 15.50 24.62
N GLY A 548 19.86 15.83 23.35
CA GLY A 548 19.16 15.30 22.19
C GLY A 548 17.72 15.81 22.07
N GLY A 549 16.94 15.25 21.13
CA GLY A 549 15.53 15.59 20.93
C GLY A 549 15.10 15.52 19.46
N LYS A 550 13.80 15.23 19.21
CA LYS A 550 13.25 15.15 17.84
C LYS A 550 13.21 16.52 17.14
N ARG A 551 13.16 17.62 17.92
CA ARG A 551 13.06 19.03 17.49
C ARG A 551 11.86 19.33 16.59
N LEU A 552 10.76 18.61 16.75
CA LEU A 552 9.61 18.70 15.84
C LEU A 552 9.03 20.12 15.77
N ARG A 553 8.84 20.78 16.92
CA ARG A 553 8.28 22.14 17.01
C ARG A 553 9.06 23.18 16.19
N PRO A 554 10.37 23.39 16.41
CA PRO A 554 11.13 24.33 15.58
C PRO A 554 11.29 23.86 14.12
N ILE A 555 11.32 22.56 13.83
CA ILE A 555 11.33 22.07 12.44
C ILE A 555 10.03 22.47 11.72
N MET A 556 8.87 22.30 12.35
CA MET A 556 7.58 22.72 11.81
C MET A 556 7.57 24.23 11.52
N ALA A 557 8.06 25.03 12.46
CA ALA A 557 8.13 26.47 12.30
C ALA A 557 9.07 26.88 11.15
N TRP A 558 10.22 26.22 11.01
CA TRP A 558 11.14 26.46 9.91
C TRP A 558 10.52 26.09 8.57
N VAL A 559 9.88 24.93 8.45
CA VAL A 559 9.27 24.51 7.18
C VAL A 559 8.15 25.45 6.77
N MET A 560 7.22 25.76 7.69
CA MET A 560 6.15 26.70 7.38
C MET A 560 6.68 28.08 7.06
N GLY A 561 7.60 28.61 7.87
CA GLY A 561 8.18 29.93 7.65
C GLY A 561 8.99 30.03 6.36
N VAL A 562 9.97 29.16 6.17
CA VAL A 562 10.94 29.25 5.08
C VAL A 562 10.40 28.67 3.78
N ASN A 563 9.88 27.45 3.79
CA ASN A 563 9.48 26.78 2.55
C ASN A 563 8.11 27.28 2.05
N GLU A 564 7.14 27.45 2.96
CA GLU A 564 5.76 27.74 2.56
C GLU A 564 5.45 29.25 2.51
N TYR A 565 5.96 30.02 3.47
CA TYR A 565 5.80 31.47 3.52
C TYR A 565 6.96 32.26 2.90
N GLY A 566 8.08 31.61 2.57
CA GLY A 566 9.22 32.27 1.93
C GLY A 566 10.00 33.22 2.85
N LEU A 567 9.88 33.05 4.18
CA LEU A 567 10.62 33.86 5.14
C LEU A 567 12.13 33.57 5.05
N PRO A 568 13.01 34.58 5.22
CA PRO A 568 14.45 34.36 5.16
C PRO A 568 14.90 33.39 6.25
N SER A 569 15.63 32.34 5.86
CA SER A 569 16.05 31.28 6.78
C SER A 569 16.90 31.79 7.94
N THR A 570 17.74 32.80 7.75
CA THR A 570 18.53 33.41 8.82
C THR A 570 17.69 34.26 9.77
N ALA A 571 16.69 34.96 9.24
CA ALA A 571 15.83 35.86 10.01
C ALA A 571 14.92 35.11 10.99
N ILE A 572 14.45 33.90 10.63
CA ILE A 572 13.54 33.11 11.49
C ILE A 572 14.26 32.39 12.65
N MET A 573 15.60 32.35 12.65
CA MET A 573 16.38 31.58 13.65
C MET A 573 16.07 31.92 15.12
N PRO A 574 15.88 33.20 15.52
CA PRO A 574 15.49 33.52 16.89
C PRO A 574 14.16 32.89 17.29
N LEU A 575 13.18 32.81 16.38
CA LEU A 575 11.91 32.14 16.64
C LEU A 575 12.11 30.64 16.92
N LEU A 576 12.99 29.98 16.16
CA LEU A 576 13.26 28.56 16.36
C LEU A 576 13.93 28.28 17.70
N ARG A 577 14.89 29.11 18.10
CA ARG A 577 15.49 29.06 19.44
C ARG A 577 14.44 29.27 20.53
N SER A 578 13.59 30.29 20.37
CA SER A 578 12.50 30.55 21.30
C SER A 578 11.60 29.33 21.52
N LEU A 579 11.15 28.67 20.45
CA LEU A 579 10.27 27.52 20.56
C LEU A 579 10.93 26.36 21.31
N GLU A 580 12.21 26.08 21.03
CA GLU A 580 12.93 24.99 21.71
C GLU A 580 13.29 25.35 23.17
N TYR A 581 13.58 26.63 23.46
CA TYR A 581 13.82 27.11 24.82
C TYR A 581 12.55 26.98 25.68
N MET A 582 11.39 27.40 25.17
CA MET A 582 10.11 27.24 25.86
C MET A 582 9.76 25.77 26.06
N HIS A 583 9.95 24.92 25.05
CA HIS A 583 9.72 23.49 25.19
C HIS A 583 10.66 22.83 26.21
N THR A 584 11.94 23.20 26.20
CA THR A 584 12.93 22.67 27.15
C THR A 584 12.60 23.14 28.57
N ALA A 585 12.20 24.40 28.74
CA ALA A 585 11.73 24.93 30.02
C ALA A 585 10.52 24.15 30.54
N SER A 586 9.53 23.87 29.68
CA SER A 586 8.33 23.12 30.09
C SER A 586 8.70 21.72 30.62
N LEU A 587 9.62 21.02 29.95
CA LEU A 587 10.10 19.70 30.39
C LEU A 587 10.85 19.77 31.73
N ILE A 588 11.68 20.79 31.94
CA ILE A 588 12.42 20.95 33.21
C ILE A 588 11.44 21.10 34.38
N PHE A 589 10.36 21.87 34.21
CA PHE A 589 9.33 22.03 35.24
C PHE A 589 8.50 20.76 35.44
N ASP A 590 8.11 20.10 34.35
CA ASP A 590 7.35 18.84 34.36
C ASP A 590 8.11 17.73 35.13
N ASP A 591 9.43 17.68 34.95
CA ASP A 591 10.31 16.69 35.59
C ASP A 591 10.45 16.86 37.12
N LEU A 592 10.08 18.01 37.71
CA LEU A 592 10.33 18.30 39.13
C LEU A 592 9.61 17.34 40.10
N PRO A 593 10.10 17.18 41.34
CA PRO A 593 9.46 16.35 42.36
C PRO A 593 8.02 16.74 42.70
N SER A 594 7.66 18.01 42.52
CA SER A 594 6.32 18.54 42.75
C SER A 594 5.34 18.23 41.60
N GLN A 595 5.81 17.67 40.48
CA GLN A 595 5.02 17.37 39.29
C GLN A 595 5.09 15.88 38.93
N ASP A 596 5.93 15.47 37.96
CA ASP A 596 6.05 14.07 37.54
C ASP A 596 7.20 13.32 38.22
N ASN A 597 8.09 14.04 38.92
CA ASN A 597 9.21 13.48 39.67
C ASN A 597 10.06 12.51 38.83
N ALA A 598 10.34 12.89 37.58
CA ALA A 598 11.05 12.04 36.63
C ALA A 598 12.55 12.04 36.92
N SER A 599 13.14 10.85 37.07
CA SER A 599 14.59 10.73 37.33
C SER A 599 15.47 10.88 36.10
N THR A 600 14.91 10.59 34.92
CA THR A 600 15.61 10.66 33.64
C THR A 600 14.73 11.24 32.54
N ARG A 601 15.36 11.90 31.58
CA ARG A 601 14.73 12.47 30.39
C ARG A 601 15.68 12.35 29.21
N ARG A 602 15.20 11.84 28.08
CA ARG A 602 16.00 11.64 26.85
C ARG A 602 17.28 10.82 27.11
N GLY A 603 17.20 9.81 27.98
CA GLY A 603 18.33 8.94 28.34
C GLY A 603 19.37 9.57 29.27
N ARG A 604 19.11 10.75 29.85
CA ARG A 604 20.02 11.44 30.77
C ARG A 604 19.32 11.81 32.10
N PRO A 605 20.05 11.96 33.22
CA PRO A 605 19.47 12.44 34.48
C PRO A 605 18.81 13.81 34.34
N THR A 606 17.66 14.00 34.97
CA THR A 606 16.97 15.30 35.02
C THR A 606 17.75 16.31 35.87
N LEU A 607 17.53 17.61 35.64
CA LEU A 607 18.32 18.67 36.29
C LEU A 607 18.21 18.65 37.82
N HIS A 608 17.02 18.34 38.36
CA HIS A 608 16.83 18.33 39.81
C HIS A 608 17.54 17.15 40.49
N HIS A 609 17.77 16.05 39.75
CA HIS A 609 18.60 14.93 40.18
C HIS A 609 20.10 15.22 40.05
N MET A 610 20.51 15.89 38.97
CA MET A 610 21.92 16.25 38.75
C MET A 610 22.39 17.35 39.69
N HIS A 611 21.53 18.31 39.99
CA HIS A 611 21.78 19.44 40.87
C HIS A 611 20.80 19.40 42.05
N ASN A 612 19.77 20.26 42.01
CA ASN A 612 18.69 20.33 42.98
C ASN A 612 17.49 21.03 42.35
N SER A 613 16.33 21.00 43.02
CA SER A 613 15.10 21.63 42.52
C SER A 613 15.24 23.13 42.27
N ALA A 614 15.99 23.86 43.12
CA ALA A 614 16.15 25.30 42.98
C ALA A 614 16.88 25.68 41.67
N ILE A 615 17.96 24.96 41.33
CA ILE A 615 18.68 25.18 40.07
C ILE A 615 17.80 24.80 38.87
N ALA A 616 17.04 23.71 38.96
CA ALA A 616 16.13 23.31 37.90
C ALA A 616 15.03 24.37 37.65
N GLU A 617 14.37 24.85 38.71
CA GLU A 617 13.35 25.91 38.64
C GLU A 617 13.89 27.22 38.03
N LEU A 618 15.05 27.67 38.51
CA LEU A 618 15.70 28.87 37.99
C LEU A 618 16.14 28.71 36.53
N THR A 619 16.59 27.52 36.14
CA THR A 619 16.97 27.21 34.75
C THR A 619 15.76 27.24 33.82
N GLY A 620 14.63 26.67 34.25
CA GLY A 620 13.37 26.74 33.51
C GLY A 620 12.90 28.18 33.31
N LEU A 621 12.93 28.99 34.39
CA LEU A 621 12.59 30.42 34.32
C LEU A 621 13.53 31.18 33.39
N PHE A 622 14.84 30.93 33.49
CA PHE A 622 15.86 31.53 32.64
C PHE A 622 15.61 31.25 31.15
N LEU A 623 15.31 29.99 30.79
CA LEU A 623 15.01 29.61 29.41
C LEU A 623 13.75 30.30 28.87
N ASN A 624 12.69 30.44 29.68
CA ASN A 624 11.50 31.21 29.30
C ASN A 624 11.82 32.68 29.01
N GLN A 625 12.64 33.33 29.86
CA GLN A 625 13.06 34.72 29.62
C GLN A 625 13.97 34.85 28.40
N LYS A 626 14.86 33.86 28.18
CA LYS A 626 15.70 33.81 26.98
C LYS A 626 14.84 33.66 25.73
N ALA A 627 13.81 32.81 25.74
CA ALA A 627 12.89 32.65 24.62
C ALA A 627 12.20 33.97 24.25
N MET A 628 11.67 34.70 25.24
CA MET A 628 11.09 36.03 25.01
C MET A 628 12.11 37.01 24.41
N GLY A 629 13.35 36.99 24.90
CA GLY A 629 14.44 37.79 24.34
C GLY A 629 14.74 37.45 22.88
N GLU A 630 14.71 36.15 22.51
CA GLU A 630 14.86 35.73 21.11
C GLU A 630 13.70 36.24 20.23
N GLN A 631 12.46 36.18 20.70
CA GLN A 631 11.30 36.71 19.97
C GLN A 631 11.42 38.22 19.76
N ALA A 632 11.84 38.95 20.79
CA ALA A 632 12.09 40.39 20.70
C ALA A 632 13.27 40.75 19.78
N SER A 633 14.12 39.79 19.42
CA SER A 633 15.26 39.99 18.52
C SER A 633 14.96 39.72 17.03
N LEU A 634 13.69 39.47 16.68
CA LEU A 634 13.20 39.26 15.31
C LEU A 634 13.17 40.57 14.48
N ASN A 635 14.30 41.28 14.43
CA ASN A 635 14.42 42.64 13.90
C ASN A 635 14.22 42.75 12.38
N ASP A 636 14.30 41.63 11.66
CA ASP A 636 14.14 41.57 10.20
C ASP A 636 12.65 41.51 9.76
N PHE A 637 11.70 41.52 10.70
CA PHE A 637 10.27 41.46 10.43
C PHE A 637 9.55 42.75 10.86
N ASP A 638 8.31 42.91 10.38
CA ASP A 638 7.46 44.02 10.79
C ASP A 638 7.24 44.03 12.32
N ALA A 639 7.47 45.18 12.95
CA ALA A 639 7.44 45.30 14.40
C ALA A 639 6.05 44.99 15.00
N LYS A 640 4.96 45.28 14.25
CA LYS A 640 3.61 44.94 14.69
C LYS A 640 3.38 43.43 14.61
N ALA A 641 3.85 42.78 13.56
CA ALA A 641 3.82 41.32 13.46
C ALA A 641 4.61 40.64 14.58
N VAL A 642 5.81 41.14 14.91
CA VAL A 642 6.62 40.63 16.04
C VAL A 642 5.90 40.83 17.37
N LEU A 643 5.29 42.01 17.61
CA LEU A 643 4.50 42.25 18.81
C LEU A 643 3.30 41.30 18.91
N THR A 644 2.56 41.09 17.81
CA THR A 644 1.45 40.13 17.75
C THR A 644 1.93 38.71 18.02
N LEU A 645 3.08 38.31 17.49
CA LEU A 645 3.68 37.00 17.76
C LEU A 645 4.04 36.84 19.24
N ILE A 646 4.65 37.85 19.86
CA ILE A 646 5.02 37.84 21.28
C ILE A 646 3.76 37.73 22.16
N GLN A 647 2.73 38.53 21.86
CA GLN A 647 1.46 38.45 22.55
C GLN A 647 0.85 37.05 22.42
N TYR A 648 0.76 36.53 21.20
CA TYR A 648 0.22 35.21 20.93
C TYR A 648 1.03 34.12 21.66
N SER A 649 2.37 34.17 21.62
CA SER A 649 3.24 33.24 22.35
C SER A 649 3.00 33.28 23.86
N SER A 650 2.83 34.48 24.42
CA SER A 650 2.57 34.66 25.85
C SER A 650 1.23 34.08 26.26
N GLU A 651 0.18 34.29 25.45
CA GLU A 651 -1.14 33.72 25.68
C GLU A 651 -1.11 32.19 25.60
N ARG A 652 -0.50 31.62 24.55
CA ARG A 652 -0.38 30.15 24.40
C ARG A 652 0.46 29.52 25.52
N ALA A 653 1.48 30.21 26.03
CA ALA A 653 2.24 29.75 27.19
C ALA A 653 1.39 29.75 28.47
N ALA A 654 0.55 30.76 28.67
CA ALA A 654 -0.39 30.79 29.81
C ALA A 654 -1.43 29.67 29.72
N ASP A 655 -1.97 29.42 28.51
CA ASP A 655 -2.89 28.33 28.23
C ASP A 655 -2.24 26.95 28.51
N MET A 656 -0.96 26.78 28.15
CA MET A 656 -0.21 25.56 28.45
C MET A 656 -0.01 25.33 29.96
N CYS A 657 0.24 26.39 30.73
CA CYS A 657 0.26 26.32 32.19
C CYS A 657 -1.10 25.89 32.77
N ALA A 658 -2.21 26.38 32.19
CA ALA A 658 -3.55 25.93 32.57
C ALA A 658 -3.74 24.44 32.27
N GLY A 659 -3.31 23.97 31.09
CA GLY A 659 -3.31 22.55 30.73
C GLY A 659 -2.53 21.68 31.73
N GLN A 660 -1.33 22.11 32.12
CA GLN A 660 -0.53 21.41 33.13
C GLN A 660 -1.22 21.40 34.51
N ALA A 661 -1.85 22.51 34.92
CA ALA A 661 -2.58 22.57 36.16
C ALA A 661 -3.80 21.63 36.16
N MET A 662 -4.53 21.55 35.04
CA MET A 662 -5.64 20.61 34.86
C MET A 662 -5.16 19.16 34.96
N ASP A 663 -4.04 18.84 34.30
CA ASP A 663 -3.43 17.51 34.32
C ASP A 663 -3.04 17.08 35.75
N LEU A 664 -2.33 17.93 36.49
CA LEU A 664 -1.97 17.68 37.89
C LEU A 664 -3.20 17.50 38.79
N GLN A 665 -4.26 18.30 38.58
CA GLN A 665 -5.51 18.18 39.33
C GLN A 665 -6.34 16.95 38.94
N SER A 666 -6.07 16.35 37.79
CA SER A 666 -6.76 15.17 37.30
C SER A 666 -6.18 13.85 37.84
N LYS A 667 -4.93 13.87 38.35
CA LYS A 667 -4.29 12.69 38.94
C LYS A 667 -5.19 12.04 39.99
N GLY A 668 -5.48 10.74 39.83
CA GLY A 668 -6.39 9.98 40.71
C GLY A 668 -7.88 10.17 40.45
N LYS A 669 -8.29 10.88 39.38
CA LYS A 669 -9.70 11.05 38.99
C LYS A 669 -9.98 10.35 37.66
N ALA A 670 -11.20 9.84 37.51
CA ALA A 670 -11.72 9.39 36.23
C ALA A 670 -12.19 10.59 35.40
N LEU A 671 -11.59 10.79 34.23
CA LEU A 671 -11.95 11.86 33.31
C LEU A 671 -12.95 11.39 32.25
N THR A 672 -13.74 12.33 31.71
CA THR A 672 -14.47 12.11 30.46
C THR A 672 -13.56 12.31 29.24
N LEU A 673 -13.94 11.76 28.08
CA LEU A 673 -13.21 11.98 26.83
C LEU A 673 -13.06 13.47 26.49
N GLU A 674 -14.10 14.27 26.70
CA GLU A 674 -14.09 15.72 26.47
C GLU A 674 -13.07 16.45 27.37
N GLN A 675 -13.02 16.07 28.65
CA GLN A 675 -12.04 16.61 29.60
C GLN A 675 -10.62 16.22 29.18
N LEU A 676 -10.40 14.97 28.78
CA LEU A 676 -9.09 14.52 28.33
C LEU A 676 -8.64 15.19 27.03
N ASN A 677 -9.55 15.36 26.06
CA ASN A 677 -9.30 16.14 24.84
C ASN A 677 -8.91 17.59 25.17
N THR A 678 -9.58 18.19 26.15
CA THR A 678 -9.28 19.56 26.61
C THR A 678 -7.87 19.63 27.22
N ILE A 679 -7.54 18.73 28.15
CA ILE A 679 -6.20 18.66 28.77
C ILE A 679 -5.13 18.42 27.70
N CYS A 680 -5.35 17.46 26.80
CA CYS A 680 -4.43 17.13 25.72
C CYS A 680 -4.17 18.33 24.79
N PHE A 681 -5.23 19.04 24.40
CA PHE A 681 -5.09 20.24 23.58
C PHE A 681 -4.24 21.29 24.28
N TYR A 682 -4.55 21.63 25.53
CA TYR A 682 -3.81 22.67 26.26
C TYR A 682 -2.37 22.25 26.62
N LYS A 683 -2.12 20.98 26.97
CA LYS A 683 -0.77 20.49 27.34
C LYS A 683 0.12 20.26 26.12
N THR A 684 -0.43 19.69 25.05
CA THR A 684 0.35 19.18 23.90
C THR A 684 -0.01 19.89 22.59
N GLY A 685 -1.30 19.96 22.24
CA GLY A 685 -1.77 20.49 20.95
C GLY A 685 -1.41 21.97 20.72
N ILE A 686 -1.52 22.80 21.76
CA ILE A 686 -1.30 24.24 21.68
C ILE A 686 0.15 24.62 21.31
N ALA A 687 1.11 23.76 21.67
CA ALA A 687 2.51 23.97 21.32
C ALA A 687 2.77 23.63 19.84
N PHE A 688 2.06 22.65 19.28
CA PHE A 688 2.07 22.41 17.83
C PHE A 688 1.38 23.57 17.08
N GLU A 689 0.27 24.07 17.62
CA GLU A 689 -0.41 25.25 17.09
C GLU A 689 0.54 26.44 17.03
N ALA A 690 1.20 26.76 18.16
CA ALA A 690 2.15 27.88 18.22
C ALA A 690 3.29 27.73 17.20
N SER A 691 3.80 26.51 17.01
CA SER A 691 4.85 26.22 16.04
C SER A 691 4.44 26.49 14.59
N LEU A 692 3.15 26.40 14.27
CA LEU A 692 2.62 26.65 12.91
C LEU A 692 2.11 28.10 12.76
N VAL A 693 1.50 28.66 13.80
CA VAL A 693 0.86 29.97 13.75
C VAL A 693 1.86 31.12 13.91
N MET A 694 2.88 30.98 14.76
CA MET A 694 3.90 32.03 14.93
C MET A 694 4.62 32.41 13.62
N PRO A 695 5.13 31.47 12.79
CA PRO A 695 5.69 31.85 11.49
C PRO A 695 4.64 32.43 10.54
N ALA A 696 3.37 32.00 10.62
CA ALA A 696 2.29 32.57 9.84
C ALA A 696 1.99 34.03 10.21
N ILE A 697 2.08 34.38 11.51
CA ILE A 697 1.97 35.76 11.99
C ILE A 697 3.11 36.62 11.43
N LEU A 698 4.35 36.13 11.47
CA LEU A 698 5.50 36.86 10.87
C LEU A 698 5.34 37.07 9.37
N ALA A 699 4.76 36.09 8.68
CA ALA A 699 4.43 36.17 7.26
C ALA A 699 3.18 37.02 6.96
N GLN A 700 2.47 37.50 7.98
CA GLN A 700 1.20 38.22 7.85
C GLN A 700 0.16 37.43 7.03
N ALA A 701 0.10 36.11 7.27
CA ALA A 701 -0.86 35.23 6.63
C ALA A 701 -2.31 35.62 6.97
N GLN A 702 -3.25 35.25 6.10
CA GLN A 702 -4.67 35.52 6.30
C GLN A 702 -5.22 34.76 7.51
N GLU A 703 -6.22 35.33 8.19
CA GLU A 703 -6.84 34.67 9.35
C GLU A 703 -7.47 33.31 9.00
N THR A 704 -7.93 33.13 7.77
CA THR A 704 -8.43 31.83 7.28
C THR A 704 -7.32 30.77 7.24
N GLU A 705 -6.11 31.13 6.79
CA GLU A 705 -4.94 30.22 6.81
C GLU A 705 -4.56 29.88 8.25
N ILE A 706 -4.54 30.88 9.15
CA ILE A 706 -4.25 30.67 10.57
C ILE A 706 -5.30 29.76 11.21
N SER A 707 -6.59 29.95 10.93
CA SER A 707 -7.68 29.11 11.43
C SER A 707 -7.54 27.66 10.99
N THR A 708 -7.17 27.42 9.73
CA THR A 708 -6.88 26.07 9.22
C THR A 708 -5.70 25.42 9.94
N LEU A 709 -4.62 26.16 10.19
CA LEU A 709 -3.46 25.66 10.95
C LEU A 709 -3.83 25.31 12.39
N LYS A 710 -4.68 26.11 13.04
CA LYS A 710 -5.22 25.82 14.38
C LYS A 710 -6.04 24.53 14.40
N LYS A 711 -6.95 24.37 13.45
CA LYS A 711 -7.78 23.16 13.31
C LYS A 711 -6.91 21.92 13.06
N PHE A 712 -5.91 22.02 12.18
CA PHE A 712 -4.95 20.94 11.95
C PHE A 712 -4.18 20.59 13.23
N ALA A 713 -3.62 21.59 13.93
CA ALA A 713 -2.83 21.38 15.14
C ALA A 713 -3.64 20.75 16.29
N TYR A 714 -4.90 21.15 16.44
CA TYR A 714 -5.82 20.56 17.42
C TYR A 714 -5.95 19.05 17.20
N HIS A 715 -6.33 18.64 15.99
CA HIS A 715 -6.55 17.22 15.70
C HIS A 715 -5.24 16.43 15.65
N ALA A 716 -4.18 16.97 15.05
CA ALA A 716 -2.87 16.32 15.00
C ALA A 716 -2.26 16.13 16.41
N GLY A 717 -2.43 17.12 17.29
CA GLY A 717 -1.97 17.05 18.68
C GLY A 717 -2.68 15.97 19.49
N ILE A 718 -3.99 15.83 19.33
CA ILE A 718 -4.77 14.77 19.99
C ILE A 718 -4.40 13.39 19.43
N ALA A 719 -4.32 13.22 18.11
CA ALA A 719 -3.89 11.97 17.50
C ALA A 719 -2.47 11.56 17.98
N PHE A 720 -1.56 12.53 18.11
CA PHE A 720 -0.22 12.30 18.65
C PHE A 720 -0.25 11.79 20.08
N GLN A 721 -1.07 12.39 20.96
CA GLN A 721 -1.19 11.97 22.36
C GLN A 721 -1.84 10.59 22.49
N ILE A 722 -2.92 10.32 21.75
CA ILE A 722 -3.54 8.99 21.75
C ILE A 722 -2.52 7.93 21.31
N LYS A 723 -1.67 8.24 20.32
CA LYS A 723 -0.58 7.35 19.93
C LYS A 723 0.45 7.15 21.04
N ASP A 724 0.81 8.19 21.80
CA ASP A 724 1.69 8.04 22.98
C ASP A 724 1.06 7.14 24.03
N ASP A 725 -0.21 7.32 24.35
CA ASP A 725 -0.93 6.50 25.33
C ASP A 725 -1.02 5.02 24.88
N LEU A 726 -1.25 4.78 23.58
CA LEU A 726 -1.22 3.44 23.00
C LEU A 726 0.17 2.80 23.07
N LEU A 727 1.23 3.58 22.82
CA LEU A 727 2.61 3.10 22.94
C LEU A 727 3.02 2.85 24.40
N ASP A 728 2.51 3.62 25.37
CA ASP A 728 2.78 3.38 26.79
C ASP A 728 2.14 2.06 27.28
N LEU A 729 1.00 1.67 26.69
CA LEU A 729 0.37 0.38 26.95
C LEU A 729 1.10 -0.79 26.27
N GLU A 730 1.57 -0.60 25.03
CA GLU A 730 2.10 -1.68 24.17
C GLU A 730 3.62 -1.84 24.19
N GLY A 731 4.35 -0.78 24.56
CA GLY A 731 5.78 -0.65 24.29
C GLY A 731 6.70 -1.34 25.30
N GLU A 732 7.84 -1.81 24.81
CA GLU A 732 8.94 -2.25 25.66
C GLU A 732 9.74 -1.04 26.19
N GLN A 733 10.18 -1.12 27.45
CA GLN A 733 10.80 -0.03 28.21
C GLN A 733 12.04 0.60 27.55
N HIS A 734 12.71 -0.13 26.67
CA HIS A 734 13.94 0.31 26.02
C HIS A 734 13.71 1.27 24.83
N LEU A 735 12.51 1.29 24.22
CA LEU A 735 12.22 2.08 23.00
C LEU A 735 11.72 3.51 23.30
N LEU A 736 11.06 3.73 24.43
CA LEU A 736 10.36 4.99 24.73
C LEU A 736 11.22 6.04 25.44
N GLY A 737 12.40 5.65 25.96
CA GLY A 737 13.31 6.58 26.66
C GLY A 737 12.75 7.19 27.96
N LYS A 738 11.65 6.63 28.47
CA LYS A 738 10.99 6.90 29.77
C LYS A 738 10.51 5.57 30.39
N PRO A 739 10.26 5.48 31.71
CA PRO A 739 9.67 4.28 32.33
C PRO A 739 8.29 3.97 31.73
N VAL A 740 8.03 2.69 31.41
CA VAL A 740 6.72 2.21 30.90
C VAL A 740 5.73 2.05 32.05
N GLY A 741 4.45 2.33 31.83
CA GLY A 741 3.41 2.18 32.84
C GLY A 741 3.45 3.27 33.91
N GLN A 742 4.13 4.38 33.64
CA GLN A 742 4.17 5.53 34.56
C GLN A 742 2.77 6.12 34.75
N ASP A 743 1.91 6.06 33.72
CA ASP A 743 0.53 6.55 33.81
C ASP A 743 -0.32 5.67 34.73
N ALA A 744 -0.12 4.35 34.69
CA ALA A 744 -0.75 3.40 35.61
C ALA A 744 -0.23 3.59 37.04
N HIS A 745 1.08 3.80 37.23
CA HIS A 745 1.67 4.09 38.53
C HIS A 745 1.17 5.42 39.12
N ASN A 746 0.90 6.40 38.27
CA ASN A 746 0.43 7.73 38.66
C ASN A 746 -1.10 7.85 38.74
N ASN A 747 -1.86 6.77 38.51
CA ASN A 747 -3.32 6.79 38.48
C ASN A 747 -3.89 7.88 37.54
N THR A 748 -3.27 8.02 36.37
CA THR A 748 -3.62 9.05 35.38
C THR A 748 -4.66 8.50 34.40
N SER A 749 -5.72 9.27 34.12
CA SER A 749 -6.68 8.91 33.07
C SER A 749 -6.05 9.15 31.69
N THR A 750 -5.91 8.09 30.90
CA THR A 750 -5.42 8.12 29.51
C THR A 750 -6.54 7.78 28.52
N PHE A 751 -6.33 8.03 27.24
CA PHE A 751 -7.33 7.71 26.21
C PHE A 751 -7.63 6.20 26.19
N VAL A 752 -6.60 5.39 26.44
CA VAL A 752 -6.72 3.93 26.53
C VAL A 752 -7.54 3.51 27.76
N THR A 753 -7.37 4.16 28.91
CA THR A 753 -8.17 3.83 30.10
C THR A 753 -9.66 4.18 29.95
N ILE A 754 -9.99 5.24 29.22
CA ILE A 754 -11.37 5.71 29.03
C ILE A 754 -12.07 4.91 27.93
N LEU A 755 -11.40 4.69 26.79
CA LEU A 755 -12.00 4.13 25.58
C LEU A 755 -11.68 2.65 25.36
N GLY A 756 -10.76 2.09 26.14
CA GLY A 756 -10.09 0.83 25.81
C GLY A 756 -9.10 1.01 24.64
N LYS A 757 -8.23 0.01 24.46
CA LYS A 757 -7.23 -0.02 23.38
C LYS A 757 -7.84 0.22 21.99
N GLU A 758 -8.92 -0.49 21.70
CA GLU A 758 -9.58 -0.41 20.40
C GLU A 758 -10.33 0.91 20.17
N GLY A 759 -11.01 1.42 21.20
CA GLY A 759 -11.68 2.72 21.11
C GLY A 759 -10.68 3.87 20.94
N ALA A 760 -9.55 3.82 21.65
CA ALA A 760 -8.47 4.78 21.48
C ALA A 760 -7.88 4.74 20.06
N ARG A 761 -7.69 3.56 19.47
CA ARG A 761 -7.25 3.43 18.06
C ARG A 761 -8.22 4.10 17.09
N LYS A 762 -9.53 3.89 17.26
CA LYS A 762 -10.55 4.57 16.43
C LYS A 762 -10.51 6.09 16.59
N GLU A 763 -10.43 6.57 17.82
CA GLU A 763 -10.38 8.01 18.11
C GLU A 763 -9.13 8.65 17.49
N MET A 764 -7.98 7.97 17.56
CA MET A 764 -6.74 8.41 16.89
C MET A 764 -6.94 8.55 15.38
N TRP A 765 -7.54 7.56 14.73
CA TRP A 765 -7.80 7.58 13.28
C TRP A 765 -8.84 8.63 12.89
N GLU A 766 -9.84 8.89 13.73
CA GLU A 766 -10.79 9.98 13.53
C GLU A 766 -10.07 11.34 13.52
N HIS A 767 -9.26 11.61 14.55
CA HIS A 767 -8.46 12.83 14.62
C HIS A 767 -7.44 12.91 13.45
N PHE A 768 -6.86 11.79 13.02
CA PHE A 768 -6.02 11.75 11.81
C PHE A 768 -6.78 12.19 10.55
N CYS A 769 -8.01 11.71 10.36
CA CYS A 769 -8.83 12.08 9.22
C CYS A 769 -9.23 13.56 9.27
N LEU A 770 -9.69 14.04 10.43
CA LEU A 770 -10.07 15.45 10.62
C LEU A 770 -8.88 16.40 10.40
N ALA A 771 -7.68 16.03 10.85
CA ALA A 771 -6.45 16.78 10.56
C ALA A 771 -6.14 16.79 9.05
N THR A 772 -6.24 15.65 8.38
CA THR A 772 -6.01 15.54 6.94
C THR A 772 -7.03 16.35 6.12
N GLU A 773 -8.29 16.34 6.56
CA GLU A 773 -9.38 17.13 5.96
C GLU A 773 -9.15 18.63 6.15
N ALA A 774 -8.68 19.07 7.32
CA ALA A 774 -8.33 20.47 7.54
C ALA A 774 -7.25 20.95 6.56
N LEU A 775 -6.26 20.12 6.22
CA LEU A 775 -5.22 20.47 5.26
C LEU A 775 -5.72 20.64 3.81
N LYS A 776 -6.95 20.19 3.48
CA LYS A 776 -7.54 20.39 2.16
C LYS A 776 -7.89 21.87 1.91
N ASP A 777 -8.27 22.58 2.96
CA ASP A 777 -8.67 24.00 2.89
C ASP A 777 -7.45 24.96 2.88
N MET A 778 -6.23 24.41 2.91
CA MET A 778 -5.00 25.21 2.98
C MET A 778 -4.53 25.60 1.56
N PRO A 779 -4.33 26.91 1.26
CA PRO A 779 -3.89 27.37 -0.07
C PRO A 779 -2.40 27.14 -0.34
N ARG A 780 -1.67 26.48 0.58
CA ARG A 780 -0.21 26.26 0.55
C ARG A 780 0.12 24.79 0.34
N ASN A 781 1.40 24.48 0.10
CA ASN A 781 1.81 23.09 0.03
C ASN A 781 1.76 22.46 1.43
N THR A 782 0.98 21.39 1.57
CA THR A 782 0.77 20.67 2.84
C THR A 782 1.48 19.33 2.90
N THR A 783 2.30 18.97 1.90
CA THR A 783 3.00 17.67 1.82
C THR A 783 3.81 17.38 3.08
N PHE A 784 4.56 18.36 3.60
CA PHE A 784 5.31 18.17 4.85
C PHE A 784 4.40 17.86 6.04
N LEU A 785 3.27 18.59 6.20
CA LEU A 785 2.33 18.39 7.30
C LEU A 785 1.61 17.03 7.20
N LYS A 786 1.27 16.58 5.99
CA LYS A 786 0.72 15.24 5.74
C LYS A 786 1.71 14.14 6.14
N HIS A 787 2.97 14.26 5.74
CA HIS A 787 4.01 13.30 6.15
C HIS A 787 4.33 13.36 7.64
N LEU A 788 4.29 14.56 8.25
CA LEU A 788 4.44 14.73 9.68
C LEU A 788 3.33 14.01 10.45
N LEU A 789 2.08 14.20 10.05
CA LEU A 789 0.94 13.52 10.67
C LEU A 789 1.06 12.00 10.53
N ASN A 790 1.40 11.50 9.33
CA ASN A 790 1.68 10.09 9.12
C ASN A 790 2.83 9.58 10.03
N TYR A 791 3.91 10.34 10.17
CA TYR A 791 5.02 10.01 11.06
C TYR A 791 4.57 9.95 12.54
N MET A 792 3.73 10.89 12.98
CA MET A 792 3.23 10.97 14.36
C MET A 792 2.42 9.74 14.76
N ILE A 793 1.54 9.24 13.88
CA ILE A 793 0.67 8.09 14.20
C ILE A 793 1.33 6.72 13.96
N HIS A 794 2.32 6.64 13.06
CA HIS A 794 3.00 5.38 12.75
C HIS A 794 4.33 5.18 13.50
N ARG A 795 4.72 6.11 14.39
CA ARG A 795 5.94 5.98 15.17
C ARG A 795 5.91 4.76 16.11
N GLU A 796 7.09 4.21 16.33
CA GLU A 796 7.35 3.07 17.24
C GLU A 796 8.09 3.52 18.51
N SER A 797 8.49 4.81 18.57
CA SER A 797 9.15 5.49 19.69
C SER A 797 8.95 7.01 19.62
#